data_AF-A0A9W7E5Z5-F1
#
_entry.id   AF-A0A9W7E5Z5-F1
#
_cell.length_a   1.000
_cell.length_b   1.000
_cell.length_c   1.000
_cell.angle_alpha   90.00
_cell.angle_beta   90.00
_cell.angle_gamma   90.00
#
_symmetry.space_group_name_H-M   'P 1'
#
loop_
_entity.id
_entity.type
_entity.pdbx_description
1 polymer ?
#
loop_
_entity_poly.entity_id
_entity_poly.type
_entity_poly.pdbx_seq_one_letter_code
_entity_poly.pdbx_strand_id
1 'polypeptide(L)'
;MLPPTRLRLPFLLLLTLTILKITTSTSIPHPLPPQPPPHPPPPSSNLTDPEPLFTLQIELDDALATLTITENDDPEEAVLIFCSEHGLDSESYDFLISEVLESGVFEVEEDSDEDSRHHNEYHQQQQQQQQQQPLLEIIHQIPVSDPEGRYVGTVQFTEFDEPADVAYNFVKHHNLDPAYKNLILENACELIECERIEAIIFNLNIDLGLESDTTLTIYEDEDARSEIIHFCEEYDIGEEGFDMLIEEVRNEGIQILDPERIIWRQNVQLEAGVDLGTVEVRAGEEAVDVISNFLYENLEEEKMSLYDKALTVLTEHACKAISCSRTQPLIWSEEVEDEEGNLLGVVEVFEGVEPIDAIAQFTNHFQLGEEYRDAILEACCEEVDCVRSRPRVFHQRISDENGRNIGTLEILENQEVVDAVVKFVMDKEVTLDLIALKNHFFQSACDSPGTVCTRNVAKLWEKNIVNADKTELGMLAIMEDREPVDQIWDFLNDKIEDEVARANFFFNMKPVICEGKYVRCNREAPLVFGPQPISGPEGGTVGHVSIMLGEEPIDATYKFFSRAGLFEKGWDFRAVFNQICGLEGVEGRCIRQEALKYSKKNASVDGVEIGDMAIWEHEEVIDVCYRKRLQYNLTINQQMMLFNDICKWPEVYCSRSRAAMLTQVVNKHDYDYEEYADNNSTCPRKYCGWRFISGWEGIMMDKVIPWMNKDGSIGYFKGPRFVLGMLLGLAWVNRILVFVLFRVPFVRRFRKRAKSLGMKEWAILFSGAMLYCSFIYSRSVEPTNEIDSAMHAFMGKMEGPLEVLEGEQVADAVLQWAIKEEKKHHPLLRKHIYWSLIDNACAKKTELSLEVACKRRKAYEKLDLGAITYWGMEHKITYWKNPNATMEEELDAGRVEDAADEICERLVPPMNNCNEDIATHIMEQYENFEENRQEQKSVYAKVGVCADATAGEIYIAAGKTFNRLGSNYVPYARVDNGTTDGWTTTYHPWDMKTKQAETIMNLLPQVLVEKDREWYDKPCEPVFGGAMCAKKDAKGNMMIEMG
;
A
#
# COMPACT_ATOMS: atom_id res chain seq x y z
N MET A 1 49.53 10.86 36.61
CA MET A 1 50.36 11.98 37.11
C MET A 1 49.45 13.16 37.48
N LEU A 2 49.89 14.04 38.37
CA LEU A 2 49.22 15.29 38.80
C LEU A 2 50.02 16.50 38.23
N PRO A 3 49.52 17.76 38.17
CA PRO A 3 48.54 18.36 39.10
C PRO A 3 47.42 19.28 38.52
N PRO A 4 46.43 19.67 39.37
CA PRO A 4 45.37 20.65 39.06
C PRO A 4 45.46 21.96 39.89
N THR A 5 44.73 23.01 39.48
CA THR A 5 44.25 24.17 40.30
C THR A 5 43.19 24.94 39.48
N ARG A 6 41.99 25.36 39.95
CA ARG A 6 41.46 26.06 41.17
C ARG A 6 41.33 27.60 41.01
N LEU A 7 40.40 28.19 41.79
CA LEU A 7 40.10 29.62 42.02
C LEU A 7 39.27 30.34 40.91
N ARG A 8 38.27 31.22 41.19
CA ARG A 8 37.58 31.60 42.46
C ARG A 8 36.19 32.27 42.18
N LEU A 9 35.28 32.20 43.15
CA LEU A 9 34.04 33.01 43.31
C LEU A 9 34.37 34.50 43.66
N PRO A 10 33.44 35.52 43.71
CA PRO A 10 32.06 35.43 44.28
C PRO A 10 30.91 36.37 43.77
N PHE A 11 29.68 36.10 44.25
CA PHE A 11 28.54 37.00 44.65
C PHE A 11 28.30 38.36 43.92
N LEU A 12 27.05 38.70 43.52
CA LEU A 12 26.01 39.23 44.44
C LEU A 12 24.56 39.21 43.86
N LEU A 13 23.58 38.81 44.71
CA LEU A 13 22.16 39.25 44.87
C LEU A 13 21.23 39.54 43.65
N LEU A 14 20.09 38.82 43.48
CA LEU A 14 18.71 39.02 44.06
C LEU A 14 17.83 40.02 43.23
N LEU A 15 16.53 39.84 42.94
CA LEU A 15 15.36 39.37 43.74
C LEU A 15 14.37 38.46 42.93
N THR A 16 13.77 37.48 43.62
CA THR A 16 12.36 36.96 43.60
C THR A 16 11.36 37.41 42.50
N LEU A 17 10.43 36.59 41.98
CA LEU A 17 9.71 35.37 42.46
C LEU A 17 9.58 34.32 41.29
N THR A 18 9.33 33.01 41.41
CA THR A 18 8.94 32.06 42.50
C THR A 18 7.41 31.86 42.76
N ILE A 19 7.01 30.68 43.30
CA ILE A 19 5.65 30.25 43.76
C ILE A 19 4.68 29.76 42.64
N LEU A 20 3.94 28.63 42.70
CA LEU A 20 4.02 27.38 43.53
C LEU A 20 3.02 26.26 43.06
N LYS A 21 3.45 24.97 43.02
CA LYS A 21 2.66 23.67 42.99
C LYS A 21 1.70 23.41 41.80
N ILE A 22 1.66 22.23 41.15
CA ILE A 22 1.54 20.80 41.58
C ILE A 22 0.16 20.41 42.13
N THR A 23 -0.59 19.64 41.34
CA THR A 23 -1.28 18.39 41.76
C THR A 23 -1.52 17.48 40.55
N THR A 24 -1.54 16.16 40.81
CA THR A 24 -1.89 15.11 39.85
C THR A 24 -3.40 14.99 39.62
N SER A 25 -3.83 14.66 38.40
CA SER A 25 -5.11 14.00 38.15
C SER A 25 -4.99 13.06 36.95
N THR A 26 -5.27 11.77 37.18
CA THR A 26 -5.50 10.78 36.12
C THR A 26 -6.84 11.06 35.44
N SER A 27 -6.93 10.83 34.13
CA SER A 27 -8.19 10.80 33.39
C SER A 27 -8.13 9.71 32.31
N ILE A 28 -8.90 8.64 32.53
CA ILE A 28 -9.07 7.52 31.61
C ILE A 28 -9.96 7.95 30.43
N PRO A 29 -9.64 7.63 29.18
CA PRO A 29 -10.63 7.66 28.11
C PRO A 29 -11.56 6.45 28.26
N HIS A 30 -12.79 6.66 28.71
CA HIS A 30 -13.81 5.60 28.70
C HIS A 30 -14.31 5.35 27.26
N PRO A 31 -14.67 4.09 26.92
CA PRO A 31 -15.18 3.75 25.60
C PRO A 31 -16.60 4.28 25.35
N LEU A 32 -17.01 4.29 24.09
CA LEU A 32 -18.38 4.56 23.66
C LEU A 32 -19.34 3.45 24.14
N PRO A 33 -20.64 3.75 24.34
CA PRO A 33 -21.61 2.77 24.81
C PRO A 33 -22.00 1.77 23.71
N PRO A 34 -22.24 0.48 24.04
CA PRO A 34 -22.84 -0.47 23.12
C PRO A 34 -24.30 -0.10 22.82
N GLN A 35 -24.77 -0.43 21.62
CA GLN A 35 -26.19 -0.33 21.27
C GLN A 35 -26.98 -1.49 21.92
N PRO A 36 -28.25 -1.26 22.31
CA PRO A 36 -29.11 -2.34 22.81
C PRO A 36 -29.58 -3.24 21.65
N PRO A 37 -29.69 -4.57 21.86
CA PRO A 37 -30.33 -5.45 20.88
C PRO A 37 -31.83 -5.15 20.75
N PRO A 38 -32.44 -5.40 19.59
CA PRO A 38 -33.88 -5.23 19.41
C PRO A 38 -34.67 -6.26 20.25
N HIS A 39 -35.74 -5.79 20.92
CA HIS A 39 -36.68 -6.69 21.59
C HIS A 39 -37.62 -7.39 20.59
N PRO A 40 -38.07 -8.62 20.89
CA PRO A 40 -38.98 -9.37 20.02
C PRO A 40 -40.43 -8.82 20.04
N PRO A 41 -41.22 -9.09 18.97
CA PRO A 41 -42.66 -8.84 18.94
C PRO A 41 -43.45 -9.74 19.92
N PRO A 42 -44.72 -9.42 20.23
CA PRO A 42 -45.46 -10.05 21.34
C PRO A 42 -46.05 -11.44 21.02
N PRO A 43 -46.30 -12.28 22.04
CA PRO A 43 -46.84 -13.63 21.85
C PRO A 43 -48.31 -13.63 21.43
N SER A 44 -48.61 -14.32 20.33
CA SER A 44 -49.98 -14.65 19.90
C SER A 44 -50.34 -16.09 20.27
N SER A 45 -51.49 -16.24 20.92
CA SER A 45 -52.04 -17.48 21.46
C SER A 45 -52.15 -18.68 20.50
N ASN A 46 -51.78 -19.84 21.03
CA ASN A 46 -52.45 -21.14 20.89
C ASN A 46 -52.90 -21.57 19.48
N LEU A 47 -52.08 -22.38 18.82
CA LEU A 47 -52.31 -23.83 18.81
C LEU A 47 -50.96 -24.54 19.02
N THR A 48 -50.98 -25.77 19.53
CA THR A 48 -49.80 -26.64 19.54
C THR A 48 -49.96 -27.61 18.39
N ASP A 49 -49.45 -27.22 17.23
CA ASP A 49 -49.20 -28.14 16.14
C ASP A 49 -48.07 -29.10 16.58
N PRO A 50 -48.03 -30.36 16.09
CA PRO A 50 -47.01 -31.33 16.49
C PRO A 50 -45.61 -30.85 16.07
N GLU A 51 -44.60 -31.16 16.90
CA GLU A 51 -43.20 -30.92 16.54
C GLU A 51 -42.83 -31.86 15.37
N PRO A 52 -42.22 -31.37 14.29
CA PRO A 52 -41.90 -32.19 13.14
C PRO A 52 -40.75 -33.15 13.47
N LEU A 53 -40.90 -34.42 13.10
CA LEU A 53 -39.87 -35.45 13.25
C LEU A 53 -38.74 -35.23 12.23
N PHE A 54 -39.09 -34.82 11.02
CA PHE A 54 -38.16 -34.55 9.94
C PHE A 54 -38.56 -33.27 9.19
N THR A 55 -37.57 -32.50 8.71
CA THR A 55 -37.81 -31.28 7.93
C THR A 55 -36.64 -31.03 6.99
N LEU A 56 -36.91 -31.02 5.68
CA LEU A 56 -35.91 -30.88 4.62
C LEU A 56 -36.30 -29.71 3.70
N GLN A 57 -35.37 -28.76 3.51
CA GLN A 57 -35.56 -27.63 2.60
C GLN A 57 -34.97 -27.95 1.23
N ILE A 58 -35.76 -27.72 0.18
CA ILE A 58 -35.46 -28.14 -1.20
C ILE A 58 -35.66 -26.91 -2.09
N GLU A 59 -34.62 -26.52 -2.83
CA GLU A 59 -34.68 -25.38 -3.76
C GLU A 59 -35.13 -25.85 -5.14
N LEU A 60 -36.26 -25.30 -5.62
CA LEU A 60 -36.94 -25.65 -6.85
C LEU A 60 -37.21 -24.38 -7.66
N ASP A 61 -36.51 -24.20 -8.79
CA ASP A 61 -36.70 -23.14 -9.81
C ASP A 61 -37.31 -21.81 -9.27
N ASP A 62 -36.46 -21.02 -8.60
CA ASP A 62 -36.76 -19.73 -7.95
C ASP A 62 -37.59 -19.78 -6.63
N ALA A 63 -37.81 -20.96 -6.02
CA ALA A 63 -38.48 -21.08 -4.71
C ALA A 63 -37.89 -22.14 -3.77
N LEU A 64 -37.84 -21.84 -2.47
CA LEU A 64 -37.57 -22.84 -1.42
C LEU A 64 -38.88 -23.51 -0.98
N ALA A 65 -39.01 -24.80 -1.27
CA ALA A 65 -40.03 -25.68 -0.70
C ALA A 65 -39.51 -26.32 0.60
N THR A 66 -40.40 -26.91 1.40
CA THR A 66 -40.01 -27.59 2.65
C THR A 66 -40.87 -28.83 2.88
N LEU A 67 -40.27 -30.00 2.73
CA LEU A 67 -40.85 -31.27 3.16
C LEU A 67 -40.83 -31.30 4.69
N THR A 68 -41.96 -31.65 5.31
CA THR A 68 -42.14 -31.72 6.76
C THR A 68 -42.93 -32.98 7.09
N ILE A 69 -42.42 -33.83 7.98
CA ILE A 69 -43.05 -35.10 8.37
C ILE A 69 -43.22 -35.09 9.89
N THR A 70 -44.40 -35.43 10.39
CA THR A 70 -44.74 -35.45 11.83
C THR A 70 -44.99 -36.88 12.32
N GLU A 71 -45.10 -37.05 13.65
CA GLU A 71 -45.31 -38.35 14.33
C GLU A 71 -46.56 -39.14 13.90
N ASN A 72 -47.42 -38.59 13.03
CA ASN A 72 -48.66 -39.22 12.56
C ASN A 72 -48.74 -39.33 11.03
N ASP A 73 -47.70 -38.90 10.31
CA ASP A 73 -47.64 -38.97 8.85
C ASP A 73 -46.84 -40.22 8.44
N ASP A 74 -47.34 -40.96 7.46
CA ASP A 74 -46.58 -42.04 6.82
C ASP A 74 -45.48 -41.41 5.94
N PRO A 75 -44.20 -41.82 6.06
CA PRO A 75 -43.11 -41.16 5.35
C PRO A 75 -43.17 -41.36 3.82
N GLU A 76 -43.65 -42.50 3.34
CA GLU A 76 -43.84 -42.72 1.89
C GLU A 76 -45.00 -41.86 1.38
N GLU A 77 -46.16 -41.86 2.06
CA GLU A 77 -47.31 -41.04 1.64
C GLU A 77 -47.00 -39.53 1.71
N ALA A 78 -46.22 -39.08 2.71
CA ALA A 78 -45.78 -37.68 2.84
C ALA A 78 -44.84 -37.24 1.70
N VAL A 79 -43.82 -38.04 1.36
CA VAL A 79 -42.93 -37.76 0.22
C VAL A 79 -43.71 -37.83 -1.10
N LEU A 80 -44.63 -38.79 -1.25
CA LEU A 80 -45.45 -38.96 -2.45
C LEU A 80 -46.36 -37.74 -2.69
N ILE A 81 -47.00 -37.23 -1.63
CA ILE A 81 -47.81 -36.01 -1.68
C ILE A 81 -46.91 -34.81 -2.03
N PHE A 82 -45.77 -34.64 -1.36
CA PHE A 82 -44.86 -33.52 -1.61
C PHE A 82 -44.37 -33.47 -3.06
N CYS A 83 -43.93 -34.61 -3.61
CA CYS A 83 -43.54 -34.74 -5.02
C CYS A 83 -44.72 -34.46 -5.95
N SER A 84 -45.92 -34.95 -5.64
CA SER A 84 -47.12 -34.70 -6.45
C SER A 84 -47.62 -33.24 -6.41
N GLU A 85 -47.38 -32.49 -5.33
CA GLU A 85 -47.74 -31.07 -5.23
C GLU A 85 -46.75 -30.17 -5.99
N HIS A 86 -45.46 -30.51 -5.97
CA HIS A 86 -44.39 -29.73 -6.61
C HIS A 86 -44.08 -30.18 -8.05
N GLY A 87 -44.66 -31.28 -8.50
CA GLY A 87 -44.50 -31.79 -9.86
C GLY A 87 -43.18 -32.52 -10.12
N LEU A 88 -42.57 -33.07 -9.07
CA LEU A 88 -41.32 -33.82 -9.12
C LEU A 88 -41.51 -35.21 -9.75
N ASP A 89 -40.44 -35.79 -10.27
CA ASP A 89 -40.45 -37.09 -10.94
C ASP A 89 -40.09 -38.26 -9.99
N SER A 90 -40.00 -39.48 -10.54
CA SER A 90 -39.71 -40.68 -9.76
C SER A 90 -38.28 -40.71 -9.21
N GLU A 91 -37.29 -40.21 -9.95
CA GLU A 91 -35.91 -40.14 -9.45
C GLU A 91 -35.82 -39.15 -8.27
N SER A 92 -36.60 -38.06 -8.32
CA SER A 92 -36.77 -37.13 -7.20
C SER A 92 -37.49 -37.75 -6.01
N TYR A 93 -38.49 -38.62 -6.24
CA TYR A 93 -39.16 -39.37 -5.16
C TYR A 93 -38.21 -40.37 -4.49
N ASP A 94 -37.49 -41.16 -5.29
CA ASP A 94 -36.56 -42.19 -4.81
C ASP A 94 -35.43 -41.56 -3.95
N PHE A 95 -34.91 -40.39 -4.36
CA PHE A 95 -33.96 -39.61 -3.57
C PHE A 95 -34.55 -39.02 -2.28
N LEU A 96 -35.77 -38.47 -2.33
CA LEU A 96 -36.38 -37.86 -1.14
C LEU A 96 -36.83 -38.90 -0.10
N ILE A 97 -37.21 -40.12 -0.52
CA ILE A 97 -37.53 -41.19 0.44
C ILE A 97 -36.26 -41.83 1.02
N SER A 98 -35.15 -41.94 0.28
CA SER A 98 -33.87 -42.37 0.87
C SER A 98 -33.38 -41.38 1.93
N GLU A 99 -33.41 -40.07 1.65
CA GLU A 99 -32.97 -39.04 2.62
C GLU A 99 -33.85 -39.00 3.90
N VAL A 100 -35.13 -39.37 3.79
CA VAL A 100 -36.06 -39.51 4.93
C VAL A 100 -35.76 -40.77 5.74
N LEU A 101 -35.46 -41.90 5.10
CA LEU A 101 -35.15 -43.16 5.79
C LEU A 101 -33.75 -43.15 6.42
N GLU A 102 -32.75 -42.63 5.71
CA GLU A 102 -31.36 -42.46 6.20
C GLU A 102 -31.25 -41.45 7.35
N SER A 103 -32.28 -40.64 7.61
CA SER A 103 -32.34 -39.75 8.77
C SER A 103 -32.29 -40.47 10.12
N GLY A 104 -32.54 -41.78 10.15
CA GLY A 104 -32.53 -42.60 11.37
C GLY A 104 -33.70 -42.36 12.33
N VAL A 105 -34.74 -41.66 11.87
CA VAL A 105 -35.93 -41.30 12.69
C VAL A 105 -37.03 -42.36 12.63
N PHE A 106 -36.97 -43.31 11.70
CA PHE A 106 -37.97 -44.34 11.48
C PHE A 106 -37.34 -45.74 11.49
N GLU A 107 -37.67 -46.57 12.49
CA GLU A 107 -37.27 -47.98 12.54
C GLU A 107 -38.22 -48.84 11.70
N VAL A 108 -37.67 -49.72 10.86
CA VAL A 108 -38.44 -50.61 9.97
C VAL A 108 -38.45 -52.03 10.55
N GLU A 109 -39.63 -52.54 10.93
CA GLU A 109 -39.79 -53.95 11.35
C GLU A 109 -39.87 -54.87 10.11
N GLU A 110 -38.82 -55.65 9.84
CA GLU A 110 -38.82 -56.68 8.78
C GLU A 110 -39.52 -57.98 9.25
N ASP A 111 -40.81 -58.12 8.92
CA ASP A 111 -41.56 -59.38 9.05
C ASP A 111 -40.99 -60.44 8.09
N SER A 112 -40.41 -61.53 8.64
CA SER A 112 -39.94 -62.68 7.86
C SER A 112 -40.48 -64.01 8.42
N ASP A 113 -41.49 -64.56 7.75
CA ASP A 113 -42.16 -65.83 8.09
C ASP A 113 -42.33 -66.70 6.82
N GLU A 114 -42.56 -68.00 7.02
CA GLU A 114 -42.63 -69.08 6.01
C GLU A 114 -41.34 -69.40 5.19
N ASP A 115 -40.45 -70.24 5.75
CA ASP A 115 -40.40 -71.65 5.28
C ASP A 115 -39.78 -72.60 6.32
N SER A 116 -40.56 -73.56 6.83
CA SER A 116 -40.09 -74.63 7.73
C SER A 116 -41.08 -75.78 7.88
N ARG A 117 -41.30 -76.57 6.81
CA ARG A 117 -42.07 -77.83 6.88
C ARG A 117 -41.41 -79.03 6.18
N HIS A 118 -40.19 -79.38 6.58
CA HIS A 118 -39.66 -80.72 6.23
C HIS A 118 -38.71 -81.43 7.22
N HIS A 119 -38.14 -80.77 8.23
CA HIS A 119 -37.02 -81.33 9.02
C HIS A 119 -37.41 -82.20 10.26
N ASN A 120 -38.67 -82.64 10.39
CA ASN A 120 -39.19 -83.14 11.68
C ASN A 120 -39.21 -84.67 11.88
N GLU A 121 -38.51 -85.46 11.06
CA GLU A 121 -38.39 -86.93 11.22
C GLU A 121 -37.01 -87.42 11.69
N TYR A 122 -35.97 -86.56 11.72
CA TYR A 122 -34.60 -86.97 12.09
C TYR A 122 -34.35 -86.94 13.62
N HIS A 123 -34.77 -85.88 14.31
CA HIS A 123 -34.49 -85.69 15.75
C HIS A 123 -35.05 -86.77 16.70
N GLN A 124 -36.06 -87.55 16.28
CA GLN A 124 -36.63 -88.61 17.15
C GLN A 124 -35.71 -89.82 17.37
N GLN A 125 -34.61 -89.97 16.62
CA GLN A 125 -33.66 -91.07 16.84
C GLN A 125 -32.56 -90.74 17.86
N GLN A 126 -32.03 -89.52 17.87
CA GLN A 126 -30.96 -89.13 18.79
C GLN A 126 -31.40 -89.12 20.27
N GLN A 127 -32.63 -88.71 20.56
CA GLN A 127 -33.17 -88.64 21.95
C GLN A 127 -33.27 -90.01 22.66
N GLN A 128 -33.03 -91.13 21.99
CA GLN A 128 -33.04 -92.46 22.62
C GLN A 128 -31.67 -92.95 23.11
N GLN A 129 -30.56 -92.25 22.81
CA GLN A 129 -29.22 -92.69 23.23
C GLN A 129 -28.69 -91.99 24.50
N GLN A 130 -29.12 -90.77 24.82
CA GLN A 130 -28.60 -89.99 25.97
C GLN A 130 -29.04 -90.48 27.38
N GLN A 131 -29.88 -91.52 27.51
CA GLN A 131 -30.39 -91.97 28.82
C GLN A 131 -29.43 -92.85 29.64
N GLN A 132 -28.15 -92.96 29.29
CA GLN A 132 -27.13 -93.72 30.05
C GLN A 132 -25.76 -93.02 30.13
N GLN A 133 -25.71 -91.80 30.68
CA GLN A 133 -24.49 -91.26 31.28
C GLN A 133 -24.64 -91.21 32.82
N PRO A 134 -23.56 -91.41 33.60
CA PRO A 134 -23.58 -91.19 35.04
C PRO A 134 -23.70 -89.68 35.33
N LEU A 135 -24.30 -89.32 36.47
CA LEU A 135 -24.24 -87.96 36.98
C LEU A 135 -22.80 -87.65 37.42
N LEU A 136 -22.09 -86.87 36.62
CA LEU A 136 -20.89 -86.13 37.04
C LEU A 136 -21.30 -84.99 37.99
N GLU A 137 -20.40 -84.64 38.92
CA GLU A 137 -20.66 -83.57 39.89
C GLU A 137 -20.21 -82.23 39.29
N ILE A 138 -21.16 -81.31 39.12
CA ILE A 138 -20.90 -79.96 38.59
C ILE A 138 -20.20 -79.16 39.68
N ILE A 139 -18.96 -78.73 39.44
CA ILE A 139 -18.14 -78.01 40.41
C ILE A 139 -18.45 -76.51 40.41
N HIS A 140 -18.65 -75.90 39.23
CA HIS A 140 -18.88 -74.47 39.07
C HIS A 140 -19.89 -74.17 37.96
N GLN A 141 -20.52 -72.99 38.07
CA GLN A 141 -21.55 -72.51 37.16
C GLN A 141 -21.42 -70.99 36.96
N ILE A 142 -21.39 -70.52 35.70
CA ILE A 142 -21.24 -69.10 35.35
C ILE A 142 -22.45 -68.65 34.52
N PRO A 143 -23.28 -67.71 35.00
CA PRO A 143 -24.39 -67.16 34.24
C PRO A 143 -23.89 -66.16 33.19
N VAL A 144 -24.31 -66.33 31.94
CA VAL A 144 -23.93 -65.49 30.79
C VAL A 144 -25.12 -64.66 30.33
N SER A 145 -24.88 -63.39 30.02
CA SER A 145 -25.87 -62.45 29.47
C SER A 145 -25.27 -61.71 28.28
N ASP A 146 -26.10 -61.29 27.35
CA ASP A 146 -25.72 -60.56 26.12
C ASP A 146 -25.40 -59.07 26.39
N PRO A 147 -25.01 -58.25 25.37
CA PRO A 147 -24.64 -56.85 25.58
C PRO A 147 -25.78 -55.97 26.14
N GLU A 148 -27.02 -56.41 25.97
CA GLU A 148 -28.22 -55.74 26.45
C GLU A 148 -28.61 -56.20 27.87
N GLY A 149 -27.86 -57.15 28.45
CA GLY A 149 -28.12 -57.73 29.77
C GLY A 149 -29.22 -58.78 29.79
N ARG A 150 -29.63 -59.32 28.63
CA ARG A 150 -30.57 -60.46 28.57
C ARG A 150 -29.80 -61.75 28.90
N TYR A 151 -30.33 -62.54 29.82
CA TYR A 151 -29.71 -63.80 30.23
C TYR A 151 -29.78 -64.85 29.10
N VAL A 152 -28.62 -65.33 28.65
CA VAL A 152 -28.48 -66.32 27.57
C VAL A 152 -28.53 -67.74 28.12
N GLY A 153 -27.80 -68.00 29.20
CA GLY A 153 -27.66 -69.34 29.77
C GLY A 153 -26.70 -69.37 30.95
N THR A 154 -26.40 -70.59 31.43
CA THR A 154 -25.40 -70.81 32.48
C THR A 154 -24.42 -71.87 31.98
N VAL A 155 -23.16 -71.49 31.84
CA VAL A 155 -22.04 -72.41 31.57
C VAL A 155 -21.86 -73.29 32.80
N GLN A 156 -21.64 -74.59 32.63
CA GLN A 156 -21.47 -75.54 33.72
C GLN A 156 -20.18 -76.33 33.51
N PHE A 157 -19.35 -76.42 34.54
CA PHE A 157 -18.05 -77.10 34.50
C PHE A 157 -18.03 -78.26 35.50
N THR A 158 -17.48 -79.40 35.10
CA THR A 158 -17.20 -80.58 35.93
C THR A 158 -15.70 -80.69 36.24
N GLU A 159 -15.31 -81.65 37.08
CA GLU A 159 -13.89 -81.85 37.49
C GLU A 159 -12.95 -82.37 36.38
N PHE A 160 -13.44 -82.56 35.15
CA PHE A 160 -12.68 -83.07 34.00
C PHE A 160 -12.74 -82.18 32.76
N ASP A 161 -13.41 -81.02 32.84
CA ASP A 161 -13.59 -80.12 31.70
C ASP A 161 -12.50 -79.04 31.68
N GLU A 162 -11.78 -78.90 30.56
CA GLU A 162 -10.93 -77.72 30.34
C GLU A 162 -11.81 -76.49 30.07
N PRO A 163 -11.70 -75.40 30.86
CA PRO A 163 -12.64 -74.28 30.73
C PRO A 163 -12.65 -73.60 29.36
N ALA A 164 -11.53 -73.60 28.62
CA ALA A 164 -11.46 -73.06 27.25
C ALA A 164 -12.43 -73.78 26.30
N ASP A 165 -12.50 -75.12 26.35
CA ASP A 165 -13.38 -75.92 25.48
C ASP A 165 -14.85 -75.70 25.83
N VAL A 166 -15.18 -75.61 27.12
CA VAL A 166 -16.56 -75.39 27.57
C VAL A 166 -17.03 -73.97 27.23
N ALA A 167 -16.16 -72.97 27.38
CA ALA A 167 -16.45 -71.60 26.97
C ALA A 167 -16.71 -71.51 25.45
N TYR A 168 -15.82 -72.08 24.63
CA TYR A 168 -15.97 -72.12 23.18
C TYR A 168 -17.25 -72.85 22.74
N ASN A 169 -17.50 -74.05 23.28
CA ASN A 169 -18.69 -74.81 22.94
C ASN A 169 -19.98 -74.11 23.38
N PHE A 170 -19.98 -73.38 24.50
CA PHE A 170 -21.13 -72.57 24.92
C PHE A 170 -21.39 -71.41 23.95
N VAL A 171 -20.36 -70.65 23.58
CA VAL A 171 -20.44 -69.55 22.60
C VAL A 171 -20.94 -70.04 21.25
N LYS A 172 -20.36 -71.14 20.74
CA LYS A 172 -20.75 -71.81 19.49
C LYS A 172 -22.18 -72.36 19.52
N HIS A 173 -22.62 -72.92 20.65
CA HIS A 173 -23.99 -73.44 20.82
C HIS A 173 -25.05 -72.32 20.89
N HIS A 174 -24.71 -71.18 21.50
CA HIS A 174 -25.61 -70.04 21.65
C HIS A 174 -25.48 -68.98 20.53
N ASN A 175 -24.59 -69.20 19.55
CA ASN A 175 -24.28 -68.26 18.47
C ASN A 175 -23.96 -66.85 18.99
N LEU A 176 -23.12 -66.78 20.02
CA LEU A 176 -22.62 -65.53 20.60
C LEU A 176 -21.40 -65.02 19.83
N ASP A 177 -21.12 -63.72 19.97
CA ASP A 177 -19.87 -63.12 19.51
C ASP A 177 -18.66 -63.81 20.17
N PRO A 178 -17.56 -64.11 19.44
CA PRO A 178 -16.37 -64.77 19.99
C PRO A 178 -15.77 -64.10 21.24
N ALA A 179 -15.94 -62.78 21.43
CA ALA A 179 -15.49 -62.09 22.64
C ALA A 179 -16.14 -62.63 23.93
N TYR A 180 -17.33 -63.25 23.83
CA TYR A 180 -17.94 -63.94 24.97
C TYR A 180 -17.15 -65.15 25.45
N LYS A 181 -16.34 -65.80 24.60
CA LYS A 181 -15.46 -66.90 25.03
C LYS A 181 -14.48 -66.36 26.07
N ASN A 182 -13.78 -65.28 25.74
CA ASN A 182 -12.78 -64.67 26.62
C ASN A 182 -13.42 -64.18 27.93
N LEU A 183 -14.60 -63.55 27.86
CA LEU A 183 -15.35 -63.14 29.06
C LEU A 183 -15.76 -64.33 29.95
N ILE A 184 -16.24 -65.44 29.37
CA ILE A 184 -16.56 -66.66 30.12
C ILE A 184 -15.28 -67.28 30.72
N LEU A 185 -14.19 -67.28 29.95
CA LEU A 185 -12.94 -67.93 30.28
C LEU A 185 -12.16 -67.19 31.38
N GLU A 186 -12.09 -65.86 31.34
CA GLU A 186 -11.55 -65.04 32.45
C GLU A 186 -12.27 -65.36 33.77
N ASN A 187 -13.61 -65.37 33.74
CA ASN A 187 -14.43 -65.70 34.91
C ASN A 187 -14.31 -67.18 35.34
N ALA A 188 -13.92 -68.08 34.43
CA ALA A 188 -13.71 -69.49 34.74
C ALA A 188 -12.31 -69.77 35.30
N CYS A 189 -11.25 -69.15 34.77
CA CYS A 189 -9.88 -69.31 35.23
C CYS A 189 -9.60 -68.61 36.58
N GLU A 190 -10.47 -67.72 37.05
CA GLU A 190 -10.48 -67.27 38.46
C GLU A 190 -11.01 -68.35 39.44
N LEU A 191 -11.74 -69.36 38.95
CA LEU A 191 -12.47 -70.35 39.76
C LEU A 191 -11.94 -71.79 39.60
N ILE A 192 -11.38 -72.11 38.43
CA ILE A 192 -10.86 -73.42 38.04
C ILE A 192 -9.43 -73.21 37.50
N GLU A 193 -8.53 -74.16 37.72
CA GLU A 193 -7.20 -74.15 37.11
C GLU A 193 -7.33 -74.54 35.63
N CYS A 194 -7.24 -73.55 34.73
CA CYS A 194 -7.21 -73.76 33.27
C CYS A 194 -5.82 -74.23 32.85
N GLU A 195 -5.72 -75.33 32.10
CA GLU A 195 -4.43 -75.78 31.55
C GLU A 195 -4.04 -75.01 30.27
N ARG A 196 -5.00 -74.33 29.61
CA ARG A 196 -4.79 -73.51 28.39
C ARG A 196 -5.85 -72.42 28.21
N ILE A 197 -5.68 -71.54 27.23
CA ILE A 197 -6.61 -70.43 26.90
C ILE A 197 -7.31 -70.69 25.55
N GLU A 198 -6.63 -71.43 24.70
CA GLU A 198 -6.95 -71.83 23.35
C GLU A 198 -7.90 -73.04 23.40
N ALA A 199 -9.04 -73.01 22.70
CA ALA A 199 -9.98 -74.13 22.70
C ALA A 199 -9.58 -75.17 21.65
N ILE A 200 -9.75 -76.46 21.92
CA ILE A 200 -9.57 -77.51 20.92
C ILE A 200 -10.79 -77.50 20.00
N ILE A 201 -10.59 -77.05 18.76
CA ILE A 201 -11.63 -77.04 17.73
C ILE A 201 -11.67 -78.35 16.93
N PHE A 202 -10.54 -79.06 16.83
CA PHE A 202 -10.43 -80.37 16.20
C PHE A 202 -9.60 -81.35 17.03
N ASN A 203 -10.05 -82.62 17.10
CA ASN A 203 -9.28 -83.70 17.70
C ASN A 203 -9.56 -85.02 16.97
N LEU A 204 -8.57 -85.56 16.27
CA LEU A 204 -8.67 -86.82 15.52
C LEU A 204 -7.55 -87.77 15.90
N ASN A 205 -7.93 -88.95 16.39
CA ASN A 205 -6.99 -90.04 16.68
C ASN A 205 -6.76 -90.88 15.41
N ILE A 206 -5.51 -90.98 14.99
CA ILE A 206 -5.09 -91.54 13.71
C ILE A 206 -4.22 -92.78 13.97
N ASP A 207 -4.67 -93.95 13.52
CA ASP A 207 -3.90 -95.20 13.60
C ASP A 207 -2.86 -95.24 12.47
N LEU A 208 -1.66 -94.74 12.78
CA LEU A 208 -0.48 -94.83 11.92
C LEU A 208 0.26 -96.18 12.01
N GLY A 209 -0.28 -97.17 12.74
CA GLY A 209 0.36 -98.47 12.97
C GLY A 209 1.58 -98.43 13.91
N LEU A 210 1.70 -97.38 14.71
CA LEU A 210 2.73 -97.20 15.74
C LEU A 210 2.33 -97.92 17.05
N GLU A 211 3.24 -97.99 18.05
CA GLU A 211 2.91 -98.61 19.37
C GLU A 211 2.01 -97.72 20.26
N SER A 212 1.66 -96.53 19.80
CA SER A 212 0.73 -95.59 20.42
C SER A 212 -0.04 -94.83 19.33
N ASP A 213 -1.35 -94.67 19.51
CA ASP A 213 -2.19 -93.83 18.66
C ASP A 213 -1.68 -92.38 18.68
N THR A 214 -1.69 -91.70 17.52
CA THR A 214 -1.28 -90.29 17.40
C THR A 214 -2.51 -89.40 17.18
N THR A 215 -2.53 -88.23 17.80
CA THR A 215 -3.71 -87.35 17.80
C THR A 215 -3.40 -86.04 17.08
N LEU A 216 -4.01 -85.80 15.92
CA LEU A 216 -4.06 -84.47 15.33
C LEU A 216 -5.00 -83.61 16.19
N THR A 217 -4.46 -82.55 16.77
CA THR A 217 -5.20 -81.55 17.54
C THR A 217 -5.02 -80.21 16.84
N ILE A 218 -6.09 -79.42 16.75
CA ILE A 218 -6.04 -78.05 16.20
C ILE A 218 -6.76 -77.15 17.19
N TYR A 219 -6.10 -76.09 17.62
CA TYR A 219 -6.63 -75.07 18.50
C TYR A 219 -7.31 -73.92 17.73
N GLU A 220 -8.11 -73.12 18.44
CA GLU A 220 -9.03 -72.12 17.85
C GLU A 220 -8.36 -71.01 17.03
N ASP A 221 -7.13 -70.67 17.37
CA ASP A 221 -6.30 -69.60 16.81
C ASP A 221 -5.25 -70.11 15.80
N GLU A 222 -5.12 -71.42 15.62
CA GLU A 222 -4.20 -72.04 14.66
C GLU A 222 -4.80 -72.10 13.25
N ASP A 223 -3.97 -71.86 12.22
CA ASP A 223 -4.38 -72.19 10.85
C ASP A 223 -4.44 -73.71 10.69
N ALA A 224 -5.66 -74.22 10.54
CA ALA A 224 -5.93 -75.64 10.43
C ALA A 224 -5.17 -76.32 9.27
N ARG A 225 -4.77 -75.60 8.21
CA ARG A 225 -3.94 -76.17 7.15
C ARG A 225 -2.50 -76.35 7.61
N SER A 226 -1.90 -75.33 8.23
CA SER A 226 -0.54 -75.36 8.78
C SER A 226 -0.35 -76.52 9.76
N GLU A 227 -1.31 -76.77 10.67
CA GLU A 227 -1.19 -77.90 11.60
C GLU A 227 -1.36 -79.28 10.93
N ILE A 228 -2.22 -79.40 9.91
CA ILE A 228 -2.26 -80.63 9.11
C ILE A 228 -0.94 -80.82 8.32
N ILE A 229 -0.33 -79.75 7.80
CA ILE A 229 0.99 -79.81 7.13
C ILE A 229 2.05 -80.26 8.13
N HIS A 230 2.16 -79.60 9.29
CA HIS A 230 3.15 -79.91 10.33
C HIS A 230 2.99 -81.35 10.85
N PHE A 231 1.76 -81.81 11.09
CA PHE A 231 1.47 -83.20 11.45
C PHE A 231 1.85 -84.18 10.32
N CYS A 232 1.54 -83.86 9.06
CA CYS A 232 1.95 -84.71 7.94
C CYS A 232 3.48 -84.77 7.76
N GLU A 233 4.21 -83.68 8.00
CA GLU A 233 5.68 -83.65 7.97
C GLU A 233 6.31 -84.38 9.16
N GLU A 234 5.76 -84.27 10.38
CA GLU A 234 6.27 -84.99 11.56
C GLU A 234 6.18 -86.52 11.39
N TYR A 235 5.11 -87.00 10.76
CA TYR A 235 4.80 -88.43 10.65
C TYR A 235 5.03 -89.06 9.26
N ASP A 236 5.68 -88.36 8.31
CA ASP A 236 5.96 -88.82 6.93
C ASP A 236 4.68 -89.27 6.16
N ILE A 237 3.58 -88.52 6.37
CA ILE A 237 2.27 -88.80 5.76
C ILE A 237 2.23 -88.16 4.37
N GLY A 238 2.10 -89.00 3.34
CA GLY A 238 2.04 -88.54 1.94
C GLY A 238 0.74 -87.81 1.55
N GLU A 239 0.74 -87.24 0.35
CA GLU A 239 -0.32 -86.43 -0.28
C GLU A 239 -1.74 -87.04 -0.14
N GLU A 240 -1.92 -88.34 -0.37
CA GLU A 240 -3.23 -89.03 -0.21
C GLU A 240 -3.75 -89.04 1.25
N GLY A 241 -2.85 -88.93 2.24
CA GLY A 241 -3.19 -88.81 3.66
C GLY A 241 -3.43 -87.37 4.08
N PHE A 242 -2.67 -86.42 3.52
CA PHE A 242 -2.93 -84.98 3.69
C PHE A 242 -4.33 -84.61 3.20
N ASP A 243 -4.69 -85.01 1.97
CA ASP A 243 -6.03 -84.78 1.41
C ASP A 243 -7.15 -85.37 2.29
N MET A 244 -6.91 -86.53 2.92
CA MET A 244 -7.87 -87.19 3.81
C MET A 244 -8.09 -86.40 5.11
N LEU A 245 -7.03 -85.86 5.71
CA LEU A 245 -7.12 -85.02 6.91
C LEU A 245 -7.77 -83.66 6.58
N ILE A 246 -7.47 -83.11 5.41
CA ILE A 246 -8.11 -81.90 4.87
C ILE A 246 -9.62 -82.13 4.61
N GLU A 247 -10.04 -83.32 4.17
CA GLU A 247 -11.47 -83.65 4.03
C GLU A 247 -12.15 -83.83 5.40
N GLU A 248 -11.51 -84.50 6.36
CA GLU A 248 -12.11 -84.76 7.68
C GLU A 248 -12.23 -83.49 8.55
N VAL A 249 -11.22 -82.60 8.53
CA VAL A 249 -11.29 -81.30 9.20
C VAL A 249 -12.37 -80.40 8.58
N ARG A 250 -12.62 -80.49 7.26
CA ARG A 250 -13.77 -79.84 6.61
C ARG A 250 -15.11 -80.47 6.98
N ASN A 251 -15.17 -81.78 7.24
CA ASN A 251 -16.39 -82.47 7.65
C ASN A 251 -16.90 -82.00 9.04
N GLU A 252 -15.99 -81.66 9.95
CA GLU A 252 -16.31 -80.99 11.24
C GLU A 252 -16.61 -79.48 11.10
N GLY A 253 -16.67 -78.96 9.87
CA GLY A 253 -17.07 -77.58 9.56
C GLY A 253 -15.98 -76.52 9.78
N ILE A 254 -14.72 -76.93 9.95
CA ILE A 254 -13.60 -76.01 10.17
C ILE A 254 -13.14 -75.42 8.83
N GLN A 255 -12.96 -74.11 8.79
CA GLN A 255 -12.57 -73.39 7.57
C GLN A 255 -11.06 -73.49 7.33
N ILE A 256 -10.66 -74.56 6.65
CA ILE A 256 -9.29 -74.72 6.16
C ILE A 256 -9.04 -73.67 5.07
N LEU A 257 -8.22 -72.67 5.39
CA LEU A 257 -7.75 -71.71 4.40
C LEU A 257 -6.86 -72.42 3.37
N ASP A 258 -7.00 -72.02 2.11
CA ASP A 258 -6.22 -72.55 1.01
C ASP A 258 -5.48 -71.40 0.36
N PRO A 259 -4.24 -71.09 0.79
CA PRO A 259 -3.53 -69.89 0.33
C PRO A 259 -3.16 -69.93 -1.16
N GLU A 260 -3.28 -71.08 -1.84
CA GLU A 260 -3.19 -71.11 -3.31
C GLU A 260 -4.54 -70.90 -4.01
N ARG A 261 -5.67 -71.00 -3.30
CA ARG A 261 -7.02 -70.82 -3.86
C ARG A 261 -7.25 -69.37 -4.24
N ILE A 262 -7.22 -69.13 -5.55
CA ILE A 262 -7.69 -67.90 -6.18
C ILE A 262 -9.17 -67.70 -5.79
N ILE A 263 -9.43 -66.68 -4.96
CA ILE A 263 -10.78 -66.29 -4.53
C ILE A 263 -11.41 -65.27 -5.47
N TRP A 264 -10.60 -64.50 -6.20
CA TRP A 264 -11.05 -63.55 -7.22
C TRP A 264 -10.08 -63.47 -8.40
N ARG A 265 -10.62 -63.33 -9.62
CA ARG A 265 -9.84 -63.23 -10.87
C ARG A 265 -10.55 -62.29 -11.84
N GLN A 266 -9.81 -61.33 -12.41
CA GLN A 266 -10.34 -60.37 -13.38
C GLN A 266 -9.33 -60.14 -14.52
N ASN A 267 -9.78 -60.24 -15.78
CA ASN A 267 -9.00 -59.75 -16.93
C ASN A 267 -9.20 -58.24 -17.06
N VAL A 268 -8.09 -57.49 -17.11
CA VAL A 268 -8.09 -56.03 -16.98
C VAL A 268 -7.86 -55.39 -18.35
N GLN A 269 -8.91 -54.79 -18.91
CA GLN A 269 -8.84 -54.06 -20.18
C GLN A 269 -9.21 -52.59 -19.96
N LEU A 270 -8.27 -51.68 -20.24
CA LEU A 270 -8.51 -50.25 -20.16
C LEU A 270 -9.35 -49.76 -21.36
N GLU A 271 -10.03 -48.61 -21.19
CA GLU A 271 -10.93 -47.98 -22.19
C GLU A 271 -10.30 -47.78 -23.59
N ALA A 272 -8.97 -47.76 -23.69
CA ALA A 272 -8.22 -47.67 -24.95
C ALA A 272 -8.03 -49.01 -25.69
N GLY A 273 -8.58 -50.12 -25.18
CA GLY A 273 -8.35 -51.47 -25.70
C GLY A 273 -6.96 -52.04 -25.36
N VAL A 274 -6.37 -51.56 -24.26
CA VAL A 274 -5.10 -52.08 -23.72
C VAL A 274 -5.45 -53.18 -22.71
N ASP A 275 -5.10 -54.42 -23.05
CA ASP A 275 -5.13 -55.57 -22.15
C ASP A 275 -3.89 -55.51 -21.25
N LEU A 276 -4.08 -55.35 -19.94
CA LEU A 276 -3.02 -55.40 -18.93
C LEU A 276 -2.77 -56.85 -18.45
N GLY A 277 -3.53 -57.83 -18.92
CA GLY A 277 -3.47 -59.21 -18.46
C GLY A 277 -4.57 -59.54 -17.45
N THR A 278 -4.28 -60.45 -16.52
CA THR A 278 -5.26 -60.96 -15.56
C THR A 278 -4.70 -60.86 -14.14
N VAL A 279 -5.41 -60.15 -13.27
CA VAL A 279 -5.13 -60.10 -11.84
C VAL A 279 -5.85 -61.25 -11.13
N GLU A 280 -5.17 -61.87 -10.17
CA GLU A 280 -5.63 -63.07 -9.44
C GLU A 280 -5.32 -62.88 -7.96
N VAL A 281 -6.35 -62.83 -7.12
CA VAL A 281 -6.22 -62.67 -5.66
C VAL A 281 -6.52 -64.00 -4.99
N ARG A 282 -5.63 -64.44 -4.09
CA ARG A 282 -5.70 -65.70 -3.34
C ARG A 282 -6.26 -65.50 -1.94
N ALA A 283 -6.66 -66.59 -1.30
CA ALA A 283 -7.09 -66.53 0.10
C ALA A 283 -5.91 -66.11 1.01
N GLY A 284 -6.10 -65.05 1.80
CA GLY A 284 -5.06 -64.48 2.66
C GLY A 284 -4.26 -63.32 2.04
N GLU A 285 -4.42 -63.04 0.74
CA GLU A 285 -3.89 -61.83 0.11
C GLU A 285 -4.91 -60.68 0.24
N GLU A 286 -4.46 -59.49 0.67
CA GLU A 286 -5.30 -58.29 0.60
C GLU A 286 -5.44 -57.87 -0.87
N ALA A 287 -6.68 -57.89 -1.38
CA ALA A 287 -6.96 -57.68 -2.81
C ALA A 287 -6.40 -56.36 -3.34
N VAL A 288 -6.38 -55.32 -2.50
CA VAL A 288 -5.95 -53.96 -2.83
C VAL A 288 -4.45 -53.90 -3.15
N ASP A 289 -3.62 -54.67 -2.42
CA ASP A 289 -2.17 -54.73 -2.66
C ASP A 289 -1.85 -55.52 -3.92
N VAL A 290 -2.55 -56.64 -4.14
CA VAL A 290 -2.39 -57.47 -5.34
C VAL A 290 -2.78 -56.67 -6.59
N ILE A 291 -3.85 -55.88 -6.51
CA ILE A 291 -4.27 -54.98 -7.59
C ILE A 291 -3.26 -53.84 -7.79
N SER A 292 -2.77 -53.21 -6.72
CA SER A 292 -1.76 -52.14 -6.81
C SER A 292 -0.46 -52.63 -7.46
N ASN A 293 0.11 -53.73 -6.97
CA ASN A 293 1.31 -54.34 -7.52
C ASN A 293 1.11 -54.79 -8.98
N PHE A 294 -0.01 -55.44 -9.31
CA PHE A 294 -0.36 -55.80 -10.69
C PHE A 294 -0.42 -54.56 -11.60
N LEU A 295 -1.01 -53.46 -11.15
CA LEU A 295 -1.06 -52.21 -11.91
C LEU A 295 0.32 -51.58 -12.08
N TYR A 296 1.14 -51.53 -11.03
CA TYR A 296 2.52 -51.02 -11.10
C TYR A 296 3.42 -51.84 -12.03
N GLU A 297 3.29 -53.17 -12.06
CA GLU A 297 4.08 -54.03 -12.95
C GLU A 297 3.64 -53.94 -14.43
N ASN A 298 2.36 -53.67 -14.71
CA ASN A 298 1.78 -53.79 -16.05
C ASN A 298 1.38 -52.46 -16.72
N LEU A 299 1.33 -51.34 -15.99
CA LEU A 299 1.18 -50.01 -16.58
C LEU A 299 2.52 -49.46 -17.10
N GLU A 300 2.54 -49.08 -18.38
CA GLU A 300 3.65 -48.30 -18.94
C GLU A 300 3.69 -46.90 -18.30
N GLU A 301 4.89 -46.33 -18.12
CA GLU A 301 5.13 -45.02 -17.48
C GLU A 301 4.24 -43.89 -18.05
N GLU A 302 4.04 -43.86 -19.37
CA GLU A 302 3.16 -42.90 -20.06
C GLU A 302 1.67 -42.99 -19.65
N LYS A 303 1.26 -44.11 -19.03
CA LYS A 303 -0.12 -44.42 -18.62
C LYS A 303 -0.35 -44.34 -17.11
N MET A 304 0.65 -44.01 -16.29
CA MET A 304 0.47 -43.87 -14.83
C MET A 304 -0.59 -42.83 -14.43
N SER A 305 -0.93 -41.88 -15.31
CA SER A 305 -2.09 -40.98 -15.14
C SER A 305 -3.47 -41.67 -15.11
N LEU A 306 -3.54 -42.97 -15.39
CA LEU A 306 -4.74 -43.81 -15.26
C LEU A 306 -4.73 -44.67 -13.99
N TYR A 307 -3.64 -44.65 -13.22
CA TYR A 307 -3.40 -45.56 -12.09
C TYR A 307 -4.53 -45.47 -11.05
N ASP A 308 -4.78 -44.29 -10.46
CA ASP A 308 -5.80 -44.07 -9.42
C ASP A 308 -7.18 -44.57 -9.84
N LYS A 309 -7.55 -44.30 -11.11
CA LYS A 309 -8.85 -44.70 -11.69
C LYS A 309 -8.92 -46.22 -11.86
N ALA A 310 -7.85 -46.87 -12.31
CA ALA A 310 -7.79 -48.31 -12.46
C ALA A 310 -7.81 -49.03 -11.09
N LEU A 311 -7.01 -48.55 -10.14
CA LEU A 311 -6.95 -49.07 -8.76
C LEU A 311 -8.32 -48.96 -8.09
N THR A 312 -8.95 -47.79 -8.12
CA THR A 312 -10.27 -47.56 -7.50
C THR A 312 -11.33 -48.52 -8.08
N VAL A 313 -11.44 -48.61 -9.40
CA VAL A 313 -12.47 -49.43 -10.06
C VAL A 313 -12.24 -50.94 -9.87
N LEU A 314 -10.98 -51.39 -9.91
CA LEU A 314 -10.67 -52.81 -9.68
C LEU A 314 -10.85 -53.19 -8.21
N THR A 315 -10.44 -52.33 -7.28
CA THR A 315 -10.63 -52.51 -5.83
C THR A 315 -12.11 -52.55 -5.48
N GLU A 316 -12.92 -51.61 -5.97
CA GLU A 316 -14.37 -51.61 -5.76
C GLU A 316 -15.02 -52.90 -6.30
N HIS A 317 -14.56 -53.42 -7.44
CA HIS A 317 -15.07 -54.67 -8.01
C HIS A 317 -14.60 -55.93 -7.26
N ALA A 318 -13.37 -55.92 -6.71
CA ALA A 318 -12.85 -57.00 -5.87
C ALA A 318 -13.54 -57.04 -4.51
N CYS A 319 -13.58 -55.92 -3.80
CA CYS A 319 -14.13 -55.81 -2.44
C CYS A 319 -15.67 -55.96 -2.38
N LYS A 320 -16.35 -56.00 -3.52
CA LYS A 320 -17.77 -56.41 -3.65
C LYS A 320 -17.96 -57.92 -3.86
N ALA A 321 -16.89 -58.66 -4.17
CA ALA A 321 -16.90 -60.09 -4.45
C ALA A 321 -16.15 -60.94 -3.40
N ILE A 322 -15.17 -60.33 -2.72
CA ILE A 322 -14.39 -60.90 -1.62
C ILE A 322 -14.23 -59.85 -0.51
N SER A 323 -14.01 -60.27 0.73
CA SER A 323 -13.78 -59.35 1.84
C SER A 323 -12.38 -58.76 1.78
N CYS A 324 -12.28 -57.43 1.65
CA CYS A 324 -11.05 -56.66 1.83
C CYS A 324 -10.99 -56.13 3.26
N SER A 325 -9.80 -56.13 3.87
CA SER A 325 -9.58 -55.49 5.19
C SER A 325 -9.47 -53.97 5.09
N ARG A 326 -9.06 -53.44 3.93
CA ARG A 326 -8.88 -52.00 3.69
C ARG A 326 -9.23 -51.59 2.26
N THR A 327 -9.07 -50.29 1.97
CA THR A 327 -9.40 -49.67 0.68
C THR A 327 -8.21 -48.96 0.02
N GLN A 328 -7.04 -48.96 0.68
CA GLN A 328 -5.79 -48.40 0.16
C GLN A 328 -4.68 -49.47 0.18
N PRO A 329 -3.81 -49.50 -0.84
CA PRO A 329 -2.64 -50.37 -0.85
C PRO A 329 -1.66 -50.01 0.27
N LEU A 330 -0.97 -51.02 0.82
CA LEU A 330 0.14 -50.88 1.75
C LEU A 330 1.44 -50.85 0.95
N ILE A 331 2.14 -49.71 0.97
CA ILE A 331 3.38 -49.53 0.20
C ILE A 331 4.64 -49.81 1.03
N TRP A 332 4.54 -49.80 2.35
CA TRP A 332 5.62 -50.13 3.27
C TRP A 332 5.08 -50.48 4.66
N SER A 333 5.74 -51.42 5.35
CA SER A 333 5.43 -51.77 6.74
C SER A 333 6.63 -52.34 7.48
N GLU A 334 6.82 -51.93 8.74
CA GLU A 334 7.91 -52.42 9.61
C GLU A 334 7.42 -52.66 11.06
N GLU A 335 7.89 -53.73 11.68
CA GLU A 335 7.70 -54.04 13.11
C GLU A 335 8.64 -53.17 13.96
N VAL A 336 8.09 -52.41 14.92
CA VAL A 336 8.88 -51.50 15.77
C VAL A 336 8.97 -52.06 17.19
N GLU A 337 10.20 -52.27 17.66
CA GLU A 337 10.52 -52.67 19.04
C GLU A 337 10.93 -51.48 19.94
N ASP A 338 10.79 -51.61 21.25
CA ASP A 338 11.32 -50.66 22.25
C ASP A 338 12.82 -50.91 22.60
N GLU A 339 13.42 -50.12 23.50
CA GLU A 339 14.82 -50.31 23.94
C GLU A 339 15.07 -51.68 24.63
N GLU A 340 14.01 -52.33 25.10
CA GLU A 340 14.02 -53.63 25.77
C GLU A 340 13.79 -54.82 24.82
N GLY A 341 13.38 -54.58 23.57
CA GLY A 341 13.06 -55.61 22.57
C GLY A 341 11.63 -56.14 22.65
N ASN A 342 10.69 -55.37 23.19
CA ASN A 342 9.26 -55.69 23.11
C ASN A 342 8.67 -55.06 21.84
N LEU A 343 7.91 -55.84 21.07
CA LEU A 343 7.15 -55.32 19.92
C LEU A 343 6.09 -54.31 20.39
N LEU A 344 6.20 -53.07 19.93
CA LEU A 344 5.21 -52.01 20.18
C LEU A 344 4.05 -52.12 19.20
N GLY A 345 4.35 -52.45 17.94
CA GLY A 345 3.37 -52.65 16.88
C GLY A 345 4.01 -52.55 15.49
N VAL A 346 3.17 -52.66 14.45
CA VAL A 346 3.58 -52.46 13.05
C VAL A 346 3.27 -51.02 12.64
N VAL A 347 4.23 -50.33 12.02
CA VAL A 347 3.97 -49.09 11.28
C VAL A 347 3.49 -49.46 9.88
N GLU A 348 2.32 -48.96 9.49
CA GLU A 348 1.78 -49.15 8.13
C GLU A 348 1.75 -47.83 7.36
N VAL A 349 2.28 -47.81 6.14
CA VAL A 349 2.23 -46.66 5.23
C VAL A 349 1.41 -47.04 3.99
N PHE A 350 0.29 -46.36 3.80
CA PHE A 350 -0.64 -46.60 2.70
C PHE A 350 -0.40 -45.68 1.49
N GLU A 351 -0.78 -46.13 0.31
CA GLU A 351 -0.59 -45.38 -0.93
C GLU A 351 -1.37 -44.05 -0.93
N GLY A 352 -0.69 -42.97 -1.33
CA GLY A 352 -1.22 -41.61 -1.26
C GLY A 352 -1.16 -40.97 0.14
N VAL A 353 -0.73 -41.70 1.18
CA VAL A 353 -0.35 -41.15 2.49
C VAL A 353 1.15 -40.85 2.46
N GLU A 354 1.55 -39.70 3.00
CA GLU A 354 2.97 -39.38 3.16
C GLU A 354 3.55 -40.21 4.31
N PRO A 355 4.70 -40.90 4.12
CA PRO A 355 5.31 -41.73 5.16
C PRO A 355 5.42 -41.05 6.53
N ILE A 356 5.90 -39.80 6.58
CA ILE A 356 6.06 -39.08 7.85
C ILE A 356 4.72 -38.72 8.54
N ASP A 357 3.59 -38.63 7.82
CA ASP A 357 2.28 -38.44 8.46
C ASP A 357 1.84 -39.74 9.17
N ALA A 358 2.03 -40.90 8.54
CA ALA A 358 1.70 -42.21 9.12
C ALA A 358 2.63 -42.59 10.28
N ILE A 359 3.95 -42.41 10.11
CA ILE A 359 4.95 -42.63 11.18
C ILE A 359 4.70 -41.69 12.36
N ALA A 360 4.28 -40.44 12.10
CA ALA A 360 3.86 -39.54 13.17
C ALA A 360 2.57 -39.99 13.88
N GLN A 361 1.59 -40.57 13.16
CA GLN A 361 0.40 -41.14 13.79
C GLN A 361 0.76 -42.31 14.73
N PHE A 362 1.62 -43.23 14.29
CA PHE A 362 2.13 -44.35 15.10
C PHE A 362 2.91 -43.86 16.32
N THR A 363 3.92 -43.01 16.12
CA THR A 363 4.78 -42.52 17.22
C THR A 363 4.00 -41.69 18.24
N ASN A 364 2.98 -40.93 17.83
CA ASN A 364 2.07 -40.25 18.76
C ASN A 364 1.17 -41.23 19.54
N HIS A 365 0.72 -42.35 18.93
CA HIS A 365 -0.08 -43.37 19.62
C HIS A 365 0.71 -44.02 20.77
N PHE A 366 1.96 -44.40 20.50
CA PHE A 366 2.86 -45.03 21.47
C PHE A 366 3.68 -44.04 22.33
N GLN A 367 3.48 -42.73 22.14
CA GLN A 367 4.18 -41.64 22.87
C GLN A 367 5.73 -41.68 22.73
N LEU A 368 6.20 -42.11 21.56
CA LEU A 368 7.63 -42.20 21.22
C LEU A 368 8.23 -40.82 20.89
N GLY A 369 9.54 -40.68 21.10
CA GLY A 369 10.26 -39.43 20.84
C GLY A 369 10.52 -39.13 19.36
N GLU A 370 10.98 -37.90 19.07
CA GLU A 370 11.34 -37.48 17.70
C GLU A 370 12.44 -38.39 17.13
N GLU A 371 13.34 -38.91 17.96
CA GLU A 371 14.41 -39.84 17.57
C GLU A 371 13.91 -41.19 17.01
N TYR A 372 12.79 -41.74 17.50
CA TYR A 372 12.17 -42.93 16.90
C TYR A 372 11.54 -42.59 15.56
N ARG A 373 10.81 -41.47 15.50
CA ARG A 373 10.14 -41.00 14.27
C ARG A 373 11.14 -40.75 13.14
N ASP A 374 12.25 -40.10 13.43
CA ASP A 374 13.29 -39.78 12.46
C ASP A 374 14.03 -41.04 11.98
N ALA A 375 14.21 -42.06 12.84
CA ALA A 375 14.82 -43.35 12.48
C ALA A 375 13.91 -44.22 11.60
N ILE A 376 12.63 -44.36 11.97
CA ILE A 376 11.62 -45.08 11.17
C ILE A 376 11.43 -44.36 9.81
N LEU A 377 11.51 -43.03 9.80
CA LEU A 377 11.50 -42.26 8.55
C LEU A 377 12.76 -42.53 7.70
N GLU A 378 13.96 -42.55 8.27
CA GLU A 378 15.18 -42.85 7.52
C GLU A 378 15.10 -44.24 6.86
N ALA A 379 14.59 -45.26 7.57
CA ALA A 379 14.35 -46.60 7.02
C ALA A 379 13.29 -46.60 5.89
N CYS A 380 12.11 -46.06 6.15
CA CYS A 380 11.02 -46.02 5.15
C CYS A 380 11.43 -45.24 3.88
N CYS A 381 12.21 -44.16 4.02
CA CYS A 381 12.69 -43.36 2.88
C CYS A 381 13.87 -43.99 2.10
N GLU A 382 14.40 -45.15 2.51
CA GLU A 382 15.28 -45.95 1.63
C GLU A 382 14.47 -46.78 0.61
N GLU A 383 13.18 -47.05 0.88
CA GLU A 383 12.29 -47.86 0.04
C GLU A 383 11.16 -47.06 -0.64
N VAL A 384 10.69 -45.97 -0.03
CA VAL A 384 9.56 -45.14 -0.50
C VAL A 384 9.99 -43.69 -0.79
N ASP A 385 9.44 -43.09 -1.86
CA ASP A 385 9.69 -41.69 -2.24
C ASP A 385 9.06 -40.68 -1.25
N CYS A 386 9.78 -40.35 -0.18
CA CYS A 386 9.40 -39.33 0.79
C CYS A 386 9.53 -37.90 0.23
N VAL A 387 8.45 -37.12 0.27
CA VAL A 387 8.42 -35.71 -0.17
C VAL A 387 8.67 -34.74 0.99
N ARG A 388 8.36 -35.16 2.23
CA ARG A 388 8.50 -34.36 3.47
C ARG A 388 9.26 -35.09 4.57
N SER A 389 10.07 -34.33 5.30
CA SER A 389 10.72 -34.76 6.55
C SER A 389 10.01 -34.24 7.82
N ARG A 390 8.74 -33.82 7.71
CA ARG A 390 7.91 -33.38 8.85
C ARG A 390 6.43 -33.70 8.64
N PRO A 391 5.72 -34.10 9.70
CA PRO A 391 4.30 -34.40 9.61
C PRO A 391 3.46 -33.14 9.47
N ARG A 392 2.27 -33.28 8.90
CA ARG A 392 1.28 -32.22 8.67
C ARG A 392 0.33 -32.15 9.86
N VAL A 393 0.60 -31.23 10.78
CA VAL A 393 -0.15 -31.06 12.05
C VAL A 393 -1.48 -30.30 11.88
N PHE A 394 -1.65 -29.59 10.77
CA PHE A 394 -2.92 -28.94 10.43
C PHE A 394 -3.11 -28.88 8.91
N HIS A 395 -4.33 -29.15 8.45
CA HIS A 395 -4.71 -28.90 7.06
C HIS A 395 -6.17 -28.45 6.95
N GLN A 396 -6.45 -27.56 5.98
CA GLN A 396 -7.80 -27.07 5.70
C GLN A 396 -7.98 -26.85 4.20
N ARG A 397 -9.04 -27.43 3.60
CA ARG A 397 -9.44 -27.09 2.23
C ARG A 397 -10.03 -25.68 2.21
N ILE A 398 -9.63 -24.87 1.23
CA ILE A 398 -10.04 -23.47 1.10
C ILE A 398 -10.76 -23.31 -0.23
N SER A 399 -12.01 -22.85 -0.18
CA SER A 399 -12.80 -22.49 -1.36
C SER A 399 -13.00 -20.98 -1.46
N ASP A 400 -13.34 -20.51 -2.66
CA ASP A 400 -13.82 -19.14 -2.88
C ASP A 400 -15.29 -18.95 -2.47
N GLU A 401 -15.82 -17.74 -2.66
CA GLU A 401 -17.22 -17.37 -2.38
C GLU A 401 -18.24 -18.19 -3.20
N ASN A 402 -17.80 -18.88 -4.25
CA ASN A 402 -18.62 -19.76 -5.12
C ASN A 402 -18.47 -21.24 -4.74
N GLY A 403 -17.79 -21.56 -3.64
CA GLY A 403 -17.49 -22.94 -3.22
C GLY A 403 -16.35 -23.60 -3.99
N ARG A 404 -15.72 -22.92 -4.97
CA ARG A 404 -14.65 -23.49 -5.80
C ARG A 404 -13.35 -23.61 -5.01
N ASN A 405 -12.83 -24.83 -4.89
CA ASN A 405 -11.58 -25.12 -4.20
C ASN A 405 -10.39 -24.35 -4.83
N ILE A 406 -9.76 -23.48 -4.03
CA ILE A 406 -8.52 -22.74 -4.31
C ILE A 406 -7.30 -23.63 -4.02
N GLY A 407 -7.40 -24.45 -2.98
CA GLY A 407 -6.44 -25.48 -2.59
C GLY A 407 -6.53 -25.84 -1.11
N THR A 408 -5.74 -26.82 -0.70
CA THR A 408 -5.52 -27.13 0.71
C THR A 408 -4.39 -26.24 1.26
N LEU A 409 -4.64 -25.54 2.37
CA LEU A 409 -3.58 -25.02 3.22
C LEU A 409 -3.07 -26.16 4.10
N GLU A 410 -1.76 -26.33 4.16
CA GLU A 410 -1.08 -27.33 4.98
C GLU A 410 -0.03 -26.66 5.84
N ILE A 411 0.10 -27.11 7.09
CA ILE A 411 1.05 -26.59 8.07
C ILE A 411 1.79 -27.78 8.66
N LEU A 412 3.11 -27.77 8.52
CA LEU A 412 3.97 -28.83 9.03
C LEU A 412 4.30 -28.60 10.51
N GLU A 413 4.70 -29.66 11.20
CA GLU A 413 5.13 -29.57 12.58
C GLU A 413 6.28 -28.57 12.76
N ASN A 414 6.25 -27.83 13.87
CA ASN A 414 7.26 -26.81 14.19
C ASN A 414 7.37 -25.71 13.10
N GLN A 415 6.35 -25.56 12.24
CA GLN A 415 6.22 -24.46 11.28
C GLN A 415 5.35 -23.34 11.86
N GLU A 416 5.75 -22.09 11.60
CA GLU A 416 4.92 -20.95 11.96
C GLU A 416 3.68 -20.85 11.04
N VAL A 417 2.48 -20.81 11.62
CA VAL A 417 1.20 -20.75 10.90
C VAL A 417 1.17 -19.62 9.87
N VAL A 418 1.66 -18.42 10.24
CA VAL A 418 1.64 -17.26 9.33
C VAL A 418 2.56 -17.44 8.11
N ASP A 419 3.63 -18.22 8.22
CA ASP A 419 4.51 -18.50 7.06
C ASP A 419 3.83 -19.46 6.08
N ALA A 420 3.06 -20.43 6.58
CA ALA A 420 2.27 -21.33 5.74
C ALA A 420 1.16 -20.56 5.00
N VAL A 421 0.36 -19.78 5.75
CA VAL A 421 -0.76 -18.99 5.22
C VAL A 421 -0.30 -18.02 4.13
N VAL A 422 0.78 -17.25 4.37
CA VAL A 422 1.25 -16.26 3.39
C VAL A 422 1.85 -16.92 2.15
N LYS A 423 2.61 -18.03 2.30
CA LYS A 423 3.10 -18.79 1.15
C LYS A 423 1.95 -19.35 0.31
N PHE A 424 0.92 -19.91 0.94
CA PHE A 424 -0.29 -20.38 0.25
C PHE A 424 -0.97 -19.27 -0.55
N VAL A 425 -1.19 -18.09 0.05
CA VAL A 425 -1.85 -16.96 -0.64
C VAL A 425 -1.03 -16.45 -1.82
N MET A 426 0.31 -16.42 -1.70
CA MET A 426 1.19 -16.04 -2.80
C MET A 426 1.23 -17.10 -3.92
N ASP A 427 1.21 -18.39 -3.58
CA ASP A 427 1.24 -19.50 -4.54
C ASP A 427 -0.07 -19.72 -5.30
N LYS A 428 -1.19 -19.32 -4.70
CA LYS A 428 -2.53 -19.40 -5.30
C LYS A 428 -3.01 -18.06 -5.90
N GLU A 429 -2.15 -17.05 -5.89
CA GLU A 429 -2.40 -15.67 -6.37
C GLU A 429 -3.74 -15.07 -5.88
N VAL A 430 -4.12 -15.39 -4.64
CA VAL A 430 -5.49 -15.12 -4.14
C VAL A 430 -5.71 -13.63 -3.89
N THR A 431 -6.81 -13.09 -4.41
CA THR A 431 -7.21 -11.67 -4.29
C THR A 431 -7.94 -11.31 -2.99
N LEU A 432 -7.98 -12.23 -2.01
CA LEU A 432 -8.64 -12.03 -0.71
C LEU A 432 -7.90 -11.02 0.19
N ASP A 433 -8.61 -10.47 1.17
CA ASP A 433 -7.98 -9.70 2.25
C ASP A 433 -7.10 -10.63 3.10
N LEU A 434 -5.79 -10.48 2.91
CA LEU A 434 -4.75 -11.23 3.61
C LEU A 434 -4.81 -11.07 5.14
N ILE A 435 -5.33 -9.95 5.66
CA ILE A 435 -5.47 -9.71 7.10
C ILE A 435 -6.65 -10.53 7.64
N ALA A 436 -7.80 -10.47 6.97
CA ALA A 436 -8.97 -11.28 7.33
C ALA A 436 -8.65 -12.79 7.27
N LEU A 437 -8.00 -13.23 6.19
CA LEU A 437 -7.66 -14.63 5.96
C LEU A 437 -6.63 -15.17 6.97
N LYS A 438 -5.62 -14.37 7.35
CA LYS A 438 -4.72 -14.70 8.47
C LYS A 438 -5.48 -14.85 9.79
N ASN A 439 -6.36 -13.90 10.12
CA ASN A 439 -7.10 -13.91 11.38
C ASN A 439 -8.03 -15.13 11.49
N HIS A 440 -8.56 -15.64 10.37
CA HIS A 440 -9.29 -16.91 10.31
C HIS A 440 -8.39 -18.10 10.67
N PHE A 441 -7.25 -18.28 9.98
CA PHE A 441 -6.36 -19.41 10.25
C PHE A 441 -5.63 -19.33 11.60
N PHE A 442 -5.39 -18.14 12.14
CA PHE A 442 -4.90 -17.99 13.52
C PHE A 442 -5.92 -18.48 14.57
N GLN A 443 -7.21 -18.55 14.26
CA GLN A 443 -8.22 -19.09 15.16
C GLN A 443 -8.38 -20.61 15.02
N SER A 444 -8.24 -21.18 13.82
CA SER A 444 -8.37 -22.64 13.63
C SER A 444 -7.07 -23.41 13.86
N ALA A 445 -5.93 -22.90 13.37
CA ALA A 445 -4.67 -23.66 13.39
C ALA A 445 -3.91 -23.55 14.73
N CYS A 446 -3.94 -22.41 15.41
CA CYS A 446 -3.15 -22.22 16.64
C CYS A 446 -3.61 -23.03 17.85
N ASP A 447 -4.85 -23.54 17.81
CA ASP A 447 -5.38 -24.47 18.81
C ASP A 447 -5.01 -25.94 18.49
N SER A 448 -4.42 -26.21 17.32
CA SER A 448 -3.93 -27.55 16.93
C SER A 448 -2.51 -27.80 17.47
N PRO A 449 -2.26 -28.94 18.14
CA PRO A 449 -0.95 -29.26 18.71
C PRO A 449 0.13 -29.38 17.62
N GLY A 450 1.37 -29.05 17.95
CA GLY A 450 2.52 -29.08 17.03
C GLY A 450 2.63 -27.90 16.05
N THR A 451 1.60 -27.03 15.96
CA THR A 451 1.70 -25.75 15.25
C THR A 451 2.46 -24.70 16.05
N VAL A 452 3.01 -23.68 15.38
CA VAL A 452 3.70 -22.55 16.03
C VAL A 452 3.00 -21.23 15.71
N CYS A 453 2.56 -20.52 16.75
CA CYS A 453 1.92 -19.20 16.66
C CYS A 453 2.59 -18.18 17.60
N THR A 454 3.86 -17.87 17.32
CA THR A 454 4.64 -16.87 18.06
C THR A 454 4.52 -15.45 17.50
N ARG A 455 4.07 -15.28 16.25
CA ARG A 455 4.06 -13.98 15.54
C ARG A 455 2.96 -13.84 14.50
N ASN A 456 2.57 -12.58 14.25
CA ASN A 456 1.52 -12.19 13.31
C ASN A 456 2.02 -11.75 11.91
N VAL A 457 3.32 -11.85 11.66
CA VAL A 457 3.99 -11.42 10.41
C VAL A 457 4.79 -12.58 9.82
N ALA A 458 4.63 -12.84 8.52
CA ALA A 458 5.36 -13.92 7.85
C ALA A 458 6.84 -13.60 7.62
N LYS A 459 7.64 -14.67 7.59
CA LYS A 459 9.04 -14.69 7.20
C LYS A 459 9.12 -15.26 5.79
N LEU A 460 9.23 -14.36 4.82
CA LEU A 460 9.16 -14.68 3.39
C LEU A 460 10.43 -15.37 2.88
N TRP A 461 11.57 -15.06 3.51
CA TRP A 461 12.88 -15.61 3.15
C TRP A 461 13.81 -15.60 4.37
N GLU A 462 14.66 -16.62 4.51
CA GLU A 462 15.67 -16.68 5.56
C GLU A 462 16.91 -17.43 5.08
N LYS A 463 18.10 -16.90 5.39
CA LYS A 463 19.37 -17.59 5.12
C LYS A 463 20.50 -17.08 6.02
N ASN A 464 21.39 -17.97 6.43
CA ASN A 464 22.67 -17.55 6.99
C ASN A 464 23.57 -17.02 5.86
N ILE A 465 23.99 -15.75 5.98
CA ILE A 465 24.77 -15.06 4.95
C ILE A 465 26.26 -15.27 5.24
N VAL A 466 26.97 -15.85 4.29
CA VAL A 466 28.43 -16.01 4.34
C VAL A 466 29.13 -15.01 3.42
N ASN A 467 30.23 -14.46 3.89
CA ASN A 467 31.16 -13.65 3.11
C ASN A 467 31.97 -14.54 2.13
N ALA A 468 32.67 -13.94 1.16
CA ALA A 468 33.54 -14.65 0.22
C ALA A 468 34.62 -15.49 0.92
N ASP A 469 35.11 -15.03 2.08
CA ASP A 469 36.06 -15.73 2.95
C ASP A 469 35.43 -16.89 3.76
N LYS A 470 34.16 -17.24 3.50
CA LYS A 470 33.32 -18.18 4.25
C LYS A 470 33.06 -17.81 5.71
N THR A 471 33.37 -16.59 6.13
CA THR A 471 32.97 -16.06 7.44
C THR A 471 31.48 -15.76 7.46
N GLU A 472 30.77 -16.26 8.47
CA GLU A 472 29.35 -15.98 8.66
C GLU A 472 29.15 -14.51 9.08
N LEU A 473 28.34 -13.77 8.31
CA LEU A 473 27.83 -12.45 8.69
C LEU A 473 26.58 -12.59 9.59
N GLY A 474 25.89 -13.73 9.50
CA GLY A 474 24.74 -14.10 10.31
C GLY A 474 23.46 -14.31 9.49
N MET A 475 22.39 -14.66 10.20
CA MET A 475 21.07 -14.91 9.63
C MET A 475 20.38 -13.62 9.20
N LEU A 476 20.07 -13.50 7.90
CA LEU A 476 19.15 -12.50 7.37
C LEU A 476 17.78 -13.14 7.19
N ALA A 477 16.77 -12.53 7.79
CA ALA A 477 15.36 -12.83 7.58
C ALA A 477 14.69 -11.64 6.88
N ILE A 478 13.79 -11.93 5.93
CA ILE A 478 12.92 -10.95 5.27
C ILE A 478 11.51 -11.15 5.79
N MET A 479 11.05 -10.21 6.62
CA MET A 479 9.68 -10.15 7.13
C MET A 479 8.75 -9.49 6.10
N GLU A 480 7.48 -9.87 6.15
CA GLU A 480 6.42 -9.43 5.23
C GLU A 480 5.97 -7.97 5.45
N ASP A 481 6.03 -7.47 6.69
CA ASP A 481 5.54 -6.14 7.08
C ASP A 481 6.49 -4.98 6.69
N ARG A 482 7.67 -5.31 6.15
CA ARG A 482 8.74 -4.36 5.82
C ARG A 482 9.23 -4.56 4.39
N GLU A 483 9.54 -3.47 3.71
CA GLU A 483 10.16 -3.53 2.38
C GLU A 483 11.46 -4.36 2.41
N PRO A 484 11.62 -5.39 1.55
CA PRO A 484 12.79 -6.27 1.60
C PRO A 484 14.12 -5.54 1.40
N VAL A 485 14.18 -4.52 0.53
CA VAL A 485 15.43 -3.76 0.33
C VAL A 485 15.88 -3.01 1.59
N ASP A 486 14.96 -2.51 2.41
CA ASP A 486 15.30 -1.88 3.70
C ASP A 486 15.88 -2.92 4.67
N GLN A 487 15.30 -4.12 4.71
CA GLN A 487 15.75 -5.20 5.61
C GLN A 487 17.14 -5.73 5.24
N ILE A 488 17.41 -5.91 3.93
CA ILE A 488 18.76 -6.24 3.43
C ILE A 488 19.74 -5.14 3.83
N TRP A 489 19.35 -3.87 3.70
CA TRP A 489 20.23 -2.73 4.01
C TRP A 489 20.51 -2.59 5.50
N ASP A 490 19.51 -2.70 6.37
CA ASP A 490 19.66 -2.68 7.83
C ASP A 490 20.63 -3.77 8.31
N PHE A 491 20.45 -5.00 7.82
CA PHE A 491 21.34 -6.13 8.11
C PHE A 491 22.78 -5.83 7.67
N LEU A 492 22.99 -5.38 6.44
CA LEU A 492 24.33 -5.04 5.95
C LEU A 492 24.93 -3.83 6.68
N ASN A 493 24.10 -2.92 7.20
CA ASN A 493 24.53 -1.75 7.98
C ASN A 493 24.93 -2.11 9.42
N ASP A 494 24.38 -3.18 10.00
CA ASP A 494 24.84 -3.78 11.25
C ASP A 494 26.10 -4.66 11.06
N LYS A 495 26.22 -5.38 9.94
CA LYS A 495 27.33 -6.34 9.70
C LYS A 495 28.57 -5.77 8.99
N ILE A 496 28.47 -4.67 8.25
CA ILE A 496 29.56 -4.17 7.39
C ILE A 496 29.83 -2.67 7.59
N GLU A 497 30.89 -2.35 8.34
CA GLU A 497 31.33 -0.96 8.59
C GLU A 497 31.75 -0.21 7.31
N ASP A 498 32.38 -0.89 6.34
CA ASP A 498 32.82 -0.27 5.08
C ASP A 498 31.65 -0.03 4.12
N GLU A 499 31.43 1.25 3.75
CA GLU A 499 30.29 1.68 2.94
C GLU A 499 30.34 1.14 1.50
N VAL A 500 31.53 0.95 0.92
CA VAL A 500 31.69 0.46 -0.46
C VAL A 500 31.44 -1.04 -0.51
N ALA A 501 31.96 -1.79 0.48
CA ALA A 501 31.62 -3.20 0.66
C ALA A 501 30.12 -3.39 0.89
N ARG A 502 29.51 -2.59 1.79
CA ARG A 502 28.06 -2.64 2.08
C ARG A 502 27.21 -2.42 0.83
N ALA A 503 27.53 -1.42 0.01
CA ALA A 503 26.85 -1.17 -1.26
C ALA A 503 27.00 -2.33 -2.25
N ASN A 504 28.22 -2.88 -2.41
CA ASN A 504 28.46 -4.02 -3.29
C ASN A 504 27.70 -5.29 -2.83
N PHE A 505 27.66 -5.57 -1.51
CA PHE A 505 26.85 -6.65 -0.96
C PHE A 505 25.36 -6.44 -1.21
N PHE A 506 24.84 -5.22 -1.02
CA PHE A 506 23.44 -4.90 -1.29
C PHE A 506 23.06 -5.17 -2.76
N PHE A 507 23.85 -4.67 -3.71
CA PHE A 507 23.57 -4.88 -5.14
C PHE A 507 23.68 -6.34 -5.59
N ASN A 508 24.50 -7.16 -4.92
CA ASN A 508 24.60 -8.60 -5.18
C ASN A 508 23.46 -9.42 -4.53
N MET A 509 23.03 -9.04 -3.32
CA MET A 509 21.99 -9.76 -2.58
C MET A 509 20.58 -9.40 -3.04
N LYS A 510 20.34 -8.14 -3.44
CA LYS A 510 19.04 -7.65 -3.90
C LYS A 510 18.41 -8.54 -4.99
N PRO A 511 19.03 -8.84 -6.15
CA PRO A 511 18.39 -9.66 -7.18
C PRO A 511 18.04 -11.06 -6.64
N VAL A 512 18.98 -11.74 -5.98
CA VAL A 512 18.79 -13.09 -5.42
C VAL A 512 17.63 -13.18 -4.41
N ILE A 513 17.31 -12.07 -3.73
CA ILE A 513 16.19 -11.99 -2.78
C ILE A 513 14.91 -11.51 -3.47
N CYS A 514 14.96 -10.44 -4.28
CA CYS A 514 13.79 -9.85 -4.96
C CYS A 514 13.26 -10.67 -6.15
N GLU A 515 14.05 -11.62 -6.68
CA GLU A 515 13.63 -12.61 -7.67
C GLU A 515 13.11 -13.91 -7.01
N GLY A 516 13.11 -13.97 -5.67
CA GLY A 516 12.62 -15.11 -4.91
C GLY A 516 11.09 -15.20 -4.92
N LYS A 517 10.55 -16.40 -5.17
CA LYS A 517 9.11 -16.73 -5.31
C LYS A 517 8.16 -16.00 -4.33
N TYR A 518 8.57 -15.88 -3.06
CA TYR A 518 7.76 -15.31 -1.97
C TYR A 518 8.13 -13.87 -1.58
N VAL A 519 9.06 -13.20 -2.27
CA VAL A 519 9.56 -11.87 -1.89
C VAL A 519 9.32 -10.87 -3.02
N ARG A 520 8.51 -9.84 -2.74
CA ARG A 520 8.23 -8.75 -3.69
C ARG A 520 8.86 -7.46 -3.21
N CYS A 521 9.83 -6.94 -3.98
CA CYS A 521 10.46 -5.64 -3.73
C CYS A 521 9.71 -4.55 -4.51
N ASN A 522 9.07 -3.63 -3.79
CA ASN A 522 8.36 -2.49 -4.37
C ASN A 522 9.30 -1.32 -4.68
N ARG A 523 10.53 -1.34 -4.15
CA ARG A 523 11.53 -0.29 -4.36
C ARG A 523 12.86 -0.82 -4.88
N GLU A 524 13.45 -0.03 -5.78
CA GLU A 524 14.79 -0.26 -6.33
C GLU A 524 15.92 -0.08 -5.30
N ALA A 525 15.67 0.72 -4.25
CA ALA A 525 16.66 1.11 -3.25
C ALA A 525 16.03 1.26 -1.84
N PRO A 526 16.79 1.01 -0.77
CA PRO A 526 16.33 1.17 0.60
C PRO A 526 16.15 2.64 0.97
N LEU A 527 15.35 2.91 2.00
CA LEU A 527 15.29 4.25 2.61
C LEU A 527 16.53 4.48 3.47
N VAL A 528 17.23 5.58 3.20
CA VAL A 528 18.28 6.13 4.06
C VAL A 528 17.66 7.06 5.13
N PHE A 529 16.51 7.65 4.82
CA PHE A 529 15.76 8.52 5.73
C PHE A 529 14.26 8.50 5.39
N GLY A 530 13.43 8.57 6.42
CA GLY A 530 11.97 8.58 6.30
C GLY A 530 11.32 7.19 6.34
N PRO A 531 10.00 7.08 6.14
CA PRO A 531 9.06 8.15 5.77
C PRO A 531 8.81 9.14 6.91
N GLN A 532 9.31 10.37 6.77
CA GLN A 532 9.17 11.43 7.77
C GLN A 532 7.96 12.32 7.44
N PRO A 533 6.93 12.42 8.29
CA PRO A 533 5.81 13.31 8.05
C PRO A 533 6.25 14.78 8.09
N ILE A 534 5.88 15.54 7.05
CA ILE A 534 5.99 16.99 6.98
C ILE A 534 4.63 17.59 7.32
N SER A 535 4.59 18.51 8.29
CA SER A 535 3.36 19.20 8.71
C SER A 535 3.27 20.61 8.12
N GLY A 536 2.05 21.04 7.80
CA GLY A 536 1.75 22.40 7.37
C GLY A 536 1.90 23.44 8.48
N PRO A 537 1.88 24.74 8.16
CA PRO A 537 1.78 25.80 9.17
C PRO A 537 0.49 25.72 10.00
N GLU A 538 -0.52 24.98 9.51
CA GLU A 538 -1.78 24.66 10.19
C GLU A 538 -1.69 23.41 11.08
N GLY A 539 -0.54 22.72 11.11
CA GLY A 539 -0.30 21.53 11.93
C GLY A 539 -0.75 20.19 11.34
N GLY A 540 -1.55 20.19 10.26
CA GLY A 540 -1.92 18.96 9.54
C GLY A 540 -0.78 18.40 8.69
N THR A 541 -0.65 17.06 8.62
CA THR A 541 0.34 16.39 7.77
C THR A 541 0.07 16.64 6.29
N VAL A 542 1.04 17.20 5.59
CA VAL A 542 1.01 17.44 4.13
C VAL A 542 1.35 16.17 3.34
N GLY A 543 2.23 15.34 3.90
CA GLY A 543 2.68 14.07 3.33
C GLY A 543 3.99 13.62 3.99
N HIS A 544 4.66 12.64 3.39
CA HIS A 544 5.91 12.09 3.91
C HIS A 544 7.09 12.37 2.96
N VAL A 545 8.22 12.79 3.51
CA VAL A 545 9.52 12.80 2.82
C VAL A 545 10.25 11.50 3.10
N SER A 546 10.72 10.85 2.04
CA SER A 546 11.61 9.70 2.09
C SER A 546 12.79 9.96 1.16
N ILE A 547 13.98 9.51 1.53
CA ILE A 547 15.22 9.65 0.74
C ILE A 547 15.79 8.26 0.53
N MET A 548 15.94 7.83 -0.73
CA MET A 548 16.49 6.52 -1.07
C MET A 548 18.03 6.49 -1.06
N LEU A 549 18.62 5.31 -0.93
CA LEU A 549 20.06 5.13 -1.07
C LEU A 549 20.54 5.53 -2.48
N GLY A 550 21.51 6.44 -2.54
CA GLY A 550 22.02 7.02 -3.78
C GLY A 550 21.18 8.17 -4.35
N GLU A 551 20.02 8.48 -3.76
CA GLU A 551 19.24 9.68 -4.06
C GLU A 551 19.77 10.86 -3.24
N GLU A 552 19.97 12.02 -3.88
CA GLU A 552 20.38 13.21 -3.13
C GLU A 552 19.19 13.83 -2.39
N PRO A 553 19.36 14.24 -1.12
CA PRO A 553 18.27 14.81 -0.32
C PRO A 553 17.53 15.97 -0.98
N ILE A 554 18.21 16.75 -1.82
CA ILE A 554 17.60 17.86 -2.57
C ILE A 554 16.62 17.40 -3.65
N ASP A 555 16.91 16.27 -4.32
CA ASP A 555 16.03 15.70 -5.33
C ASP A 555 14.80 15.08 -4.65
N ALA A 556 15.01 14.28 -3.60
CA ALA A 556 13.94 13.71 -2.79
C ALA A 556 12.98 14.79 -2.24
N THR A 557 13.54 15.91 -1.77
CA THR A 557 12.75 17.07 -1.32
C THR A 557 11.99 17.72 -2.49
N TYR A 558 12.60 17.86 -3.67
CA TYR A 558 11.94 18.44 -4.85
C TYR A 558 10.75 17.59 -5.32
N LYS A 559 10.96 16.27 -5.42
CA LYS A 559 9.94 15.28 -5.76
C LYS A 559 8.78 15.28 -4.77
N PHE A 560 9.06 15.50 -3.48
CA PHE A 560 8.03 15.69 -2.47
C PHE A 560 7.25 17.00 -2.68
N PHE A 561 7.95 18.12 -2.88
CA PHE A 561 7.31 19.43 -3.13
C PHE A 561 6.40 19.42 -4.37
N SER A 562 6.82 18.76 -5.44
CA SER A 562 6.02 18.57 -6.65
C SER A 562 4.78 17.72 -6.37
N ARG A 563 4.95 16.50 -5.82
CA ARG A 563 3.82 15.58 -5.54
C ARG A 563 2.80 16.13 -4.55
N ALA A 564 3.24 16.98 -3.62
CA ALA A 564 2.36 17.62 -2.62
C ALA A 564 1.80 18.98 -3.08
N GLY A 565 2.10 19.44 -4.31
CA GLY A 565 1.67 20.73 -4.85
C GLY A 565 2.07 21.91 -3.94
N LEU A 566 3.33 21.93 -3.49
CA LEU A 566 3.85 22.93 -2.55
C LEU A 566 4.43 24.17 -3.24
N PHE A 567 4.83 24.07 -4.51
CA PHE A 567 5.34 25.21 -5.29
C PHE A 567 4.22 26.22 -5.58
N GLU A 568 3.04 25.72 -5.97
CA GLU A 568 1.81 26.49 -6.20
C GLU A 568 1.29 27.15 -4.91
N LYS A 569 1.50 26.48 -3.77
CA LYS A 569 1.20 27.02 -2.43
C LYS A 569 2.25 28.01 -1.93
N GLY A 570 3.27 28.32 -2.73
CA GLY A 570 4.29 29.32 -2.43
C GLY A 570 5.22 28.98 -1.27
N TRP A 571 5.44 27.68 -1.00
CA TRP A 571 6.34 27.25 0.08
C TRP A 571 7.81 27.50 -0.26
N ASP A 572 8.59 27.90 0.75
CA ASP A 572 10.05 28.04 0.62
C ASP A 572 10.73 26.67 0.60
N PHE A 573 10.93 26.16 -0.62
CA PHE A 573 11.68 24.94 -0.91
C PHE A 573 13.06 24.91 -0.24
N ARG A 574 13.77 26.05 -0.23
CA ARG A 574 15.12 26.14 0.33
C ARG A 574 15.11 26.16 1.85
N ALA A 575 14.12 26.75 2.49
CA ALA A 575 13.95 26.64 3.93
C ALA A 575 13.71 25.19 4.38
N VAL A 576 12.90 24.40 3.64
CA VAL A 576 12.64 23.00 4.00
C VAL A 576 13.81 22.09 3.67
N PHE A 577 14.44 22.24 2.50
CA PHE A 577 15.67 21.51 2.14
C PHE A 577 16.79 21.71 3.18
N ASN A 578 17.05 22.96 3.59
CA ASN A 578 18.07 23.26 4.60
C ASN A 578 17.74 22.68 5.98
N GLN A 579 16.46 22.47 6.32
CA GLN A 579 16.06 21.77 7.54
C GLN A 579 16.35 20.27 7.41
N ILE A 580 15.98 19.63 6.29
CA ILE A 580 16.22 18.21 6.03
C ILE A 580 17.72 17.87 6.07
N CYS A 581 18.58 18.71 5.49
CA CYS A 581 20.04 18.54 5.56
C CYS A 581 20.66 18.73 6.96
N GLY A 582 19.91 19.31 7.89
CA GLY A 582 20.30 19.46 9.30
C GLY A 582 19.78 18.34 10.21
N LEU A 583 19.15 17.29 9.65
CA LEU A 583 18.68 16.13 10.41
C LEU A 583 19.77 15.08 10.57
N GLU A 584 19.80 14.46 11.75
CA GLU A 584 20.68 13.34 12.06
C GLU A 584 20.42 12.17 11.08
N GLY A 585 21.50 11.60 10.54
CA GLY A 585 21.44 10.60 9.46
C GLY A 585 21.42 11.17 8.02
N VAL A 586 20.99 12.43 7.84
CA VAL A 586 21.03 13.16 6.56
C VAL A 586 22.19 14.16 6.49
N GLU A 587 22.65 14.69 7.63
CA GLU A 587 23.83 15.55 7.71
C GLU A 587 25.04 14.90 7.00
N GLY A 588 25.71 15.68 6.15
CA GLY A 588 26.82 15.20 5.32
C GLY A 588 26.42 14.54 3.99
N ARG A 589 25.16 14.10 3.81
CA ARG A 589 24.68 13.50 2.54
C ARG A 589 24.18 14.52 1.51
N CYS A 590 23.95 15.77 1.91
CA CYS A 590 23.57 16.85 0.99
C CYS A 590 24.80 17.40 0.24
N ILE A 591 25.20 16.73 -0.84
CA ILE A 591 26.38 17.11 -1.63
C ILE A 591 26.01 18.23 -2.60
N ARG A 592 24.85 18.15 -3.24
CA ARG A 592 24.34 19.17 -4.17
C ARG A 592 23.59 20.32 -3.49
N GLN A 593 23.62 21.45 -4.17
CA GLN A 593 22.90 22.69 -3.83
C GLN A 593 21.79 23.02 -4.83
N GLU A 594 21.53 22.16 -5.82
CA GLU A 594 20.40 22.28 -6.76
C GLU A 594 19.78 20.91 -7.02
N ALA A 595 18.45 20.86 -7.05
CA ALA A 595 17.69 19.66 -7.43
C ALA A 595 17.87 19.33 -8.92
N LEU A 596 17.92 18.03 -9.22
CA LEU A 596 17.78 17.48 -10.56
C LEU A 596 16.31 17.10 -10.74
N LYS A 597 15.51 18.00 -11.32
CA LYS A 597 14.05 17.82 -11.50
C LYS A 597 13.73 16.53 -12.25
N TYR A 598 14.49 16.28 -13.30
CA TYR A 598 14.29 15.17 -14.23
C TYR A 598 15.61 14.82 -14.89
N SER A 599 15.84 13.51 -15.10
CA SER A 599 16.99 13.02 -15.87
C SER A 599 16.62 11.73 -16.60
N LYS A 600 16.86 11.70 -17.92
CA LYS A 600 16.69 10.52 -18.77
C LYS A 600 17.91 10.38 -19.67
N LYS A 601 18.61 9.25 -19.55
CA LYS A 601 19.69 8.87 -20.47
C LYS A 601 19.11 8.40 -21.80
N ASN A 602 19.80 8.66 -22.90
CA ASN A 602 19.35 8.32 -24.26
C ASN A 602 17.87 8.68 -24.50
N ALA A 603 17.48 9.90 -24.14
CA ALA A 603 16.11 10.35 -24.38
C ALA A 603 15.85 10.41 -25.90
N SER A 604 14.64 10.05 -26.29
CA SER A 604 14.15 10.12 -27.66
C SER A 604 12.70 10.57 -27.68
N VAL A 605 12.28 11.17 -28.80
CA VAL A 605 10.90 11.57 -29.08
C VAL A 605 10.61 11.29 -30.54
N ASP A 606 9.50 10.62 -30.85
CA ASP A 606 9.07 10.31 -32.22
C ASP A 606 10.18 9.66 -33.09
N GLY A 607 10.91 8.71 -32.50
CA GLY A 607 12.05 8.03 -33.15
C GLY A 607 13.35 8.84 -33.24
N VAL A 608 13.35 10.14 -32.92
CA VAL A 608 14.55 10.99 -32.91
C VAL A 608 15.27 10.86 -31.57
N GLU A 609 16.51 10.36 -31.58
CA GLU A 609 17.38 10.36 -30.39
C GLU A 609 17.90 11.78 -30.10
N ILE A 610 17.52 12.32 -28.94
CA ILE A 610 17.94 13.65 -28.46
C ILE A 610 19.05 13.57 -27.41
N GLY A 611 19.66 12.39 -27.24
CA GLY A 611 20.73 12.11 -26.28
C GLY A 611 20.31 12.24 -24.82
N ASP A 612 21.28 12.36 -23.91
CA ASP A 612 21.00 12.57 -22.49
C ASP A 612 20.28 13.90 -22.24
N MET A 613 19.31 13.85 -21.33
CA MET A 613 18.52 15.01 -20.90
C MET A 613 18.54 15.09 -19.38
N ALA A 614 18.92 16.25 -18.86
CA ALA A 614 18.88 16.61 -17.45
C ALA A 614 18.24 18.01 -17.34
N ILE A 615 17.44 18.22 -16.31
CA ILE A 615 16.73 19.49 -16.04
C ILE A 615 16.96 19.86 -14.58
N TRP A 616 17.53 21.03 -14.33
CA TRP A 616 17.86 21.48 -12.97
C TRP A 616 16.74 22.33 -12.35
N GLU A 617 16.79 22.48 -11.03
CA GLU A 617 15.81 23.20 -10.21
C GLU A 617 15.46 24.60 -10.73
N HIS A 618 16.46 25.32 -11.24
CA HIS A 618 16.34 26.68 -11.76
C HIS A 618 15.83 26.75 -13.22
N GLU A 619 15.61 25.61 -13.88
CA GLU A 619 15.20 25.53 -15.28
C GLU A 619 13.72 25.16 -15.41
N GLU A 620 12.99 25.82 -16.31
CA GLU A 620 11.67 25.34 -16.72
C GLU A 620 11.78 24.23 -17.77
N VAL A 621 10.97 23.19 -17.63
CA VAL A 621 11.03 21.99 -18.49
C VAL A 621 10.87 22.38 -19.96
N ILE A 622 9.92 23.27 -20.26
CA ILE A 622 9.65 23.76 -21.60
C ILE A 622 10.84 24.52 -22.22
N ASP A 623 11.70 25.17 -21.42
CA ASP A 623 12.92 25.83 -21.91
C ASP A 623 13.95 24.79 -22.35
N VAL A 624 14.11 23.71 -21.58
CA VAL A 624 15.01 22.61 -21.96
C VAL A 624 14.48 21.88 -23.20
N CYS A 625 13.18 21.62 -23.27
CA CYS A 625 12.51 21.08 -24.47
C CYS A 625 12.72 21.99 -25.70
N TYR A 626 12.59 23.31 -25.56
CA TYR A 626 12.81 24.27 -26.64
C TYR A 626 14.28 24.34 -27.09
N ARG A 627 15.24 24.32 -26.16
CA ARG A 627 16.68 24.24 -26.49
C ARG A 627 17.01 22.91 -27.21
N LYS A 628 16.39 21.80 -26.80
CA LYS A 628 16.47 20.52 -27.53
C LYS A 628 15.80 20.61 -28.91
N ARG A 629 14.68 21.33 -29.07
CA ARG A 629 14.06 21.59 -30.39
C ARG A 629 15.04 22.28 -31.33
N LEU A 630 15.70 23.36 -30.90
CA LEU A 630 16.69 24.07 -31.70
C LEU A 630 17.93 23.20 -32.00
N GLN A 631 18.37 22.38 -31.05
CA GLN A 631 19.56 21.52 -31.21
C GLN A 631 19.32 20.36 -32.19
N TYR A 632 18.13 19.76 -32.19
CA TYR A 632 17.80 18.55 -32.98
C TYR A 632 16.81 18.82 -34.13
N ASN A 633 16.45 20.08 -34.37
CA ASN A 633 15.48 20.52 -35.39
C ASN A 633 14.13 19.78 -35.31
N LEU A 634 13.60 19.64 -34.09
CA LEU A 634 12.30 18.99 -33.83
C LEU A 634 11.13 19.90 -34.24
N THR A 635 9.93 19.34 -34.39
CA THR A 635 8.70 20.13 -34.58
C THR A 635 8.18 20.73 -33.28
N ILE A 636 7.21 21.67 -33.35
CA ILE A 636 6.48 22.16 -32.16
C ILE A 636 5.78 20.98 -31.47
N ASN A 637 5.11 20.12 -32.25
CA ASN A 637 4.45 18.92 -31.73
C ASN A 637 5.43 18.01 -30.99
N GLN A 638 6.63 17.75 -31.53
CA GLN A 638 7.66 16.93 -30.86
C GLN A 638 8.23 17.61 -29.59
N GLN A 639 8.37 18.94 -29.57
CA GLN A 639 8.70 19.67 -28.33
C GLN A 639 7.61 19.47 -27.27
N MET A 640 6.35 19.54 -27.66
CA MET A 640 5.21 19.42 -26.74
C MET A 640 4.93 17.97 -26.32
N MET A 641 5.21 16.97 -27.17
CA MET A 641 5.29 15.57 -26.76
C MET A 641 6.35 15.40 -25.67
N LEU A 642 7.57 15.90 -25.89
CA LEU A 642 8.66 15.81 -24.92
C LEU A 642 8.35 16.55 -23.61
N PHE A 643 7.69 17.71 -23.67
CA PHE A 643 7.23 18.46 -22.51
C PHE A 643 6.16 17.68 -21.73
N ASN A 644 5.11 17.20 -22.40
CA ASN A 644 4.04 16.41 -21.78
C ASN A 644 4.57 15.08 -21.20
N ASP A 645 5.51 14.41 -21.88
CA ASP A 645 6.16 13.19 -21.41
C ASP A 645 6.98 13.37 -20.12
N ILE A 646 7.36 14.61 -19.79
CA ILE A 646 8.11 14.97 -18.59
C ILE A 646 7.17 15.52 -17.51
N CYS A 647 6.27 16.46 -17.85
CA CYS A 647 5.36 17.08 -16.88
C CYS A 647 4.19 16.17 -16.44
N LYS A 648 3.95 15.04 -17.13
CA LYS A 648 3.04 13.98 -16.63
C LYS A 648 3.56 13.23 -15.40
N TRP A 649 4.84 13.39 -15.05
CA TRP A 649 5.41 12.81 -13.84
C TRP A 649 5.07 13.74 -12.66
N PRO A 650 4.34 13.29 -11.63
CA PRO A 650 3.95 14.14 -10.51
C PRO A 650 5.15 14.60 -9.65
N GLU A 651 6.32 14.03 -9.89
CA GLU A 651 7.61 14.44 -9.33
C GLU A 651 8.24 15.67 -10.01
N VAL A 652 7.73 16.09 -11.19
CA VAL A 652 8.30 17.19 -11.98
C VAL A 652 7.34 18.38 -12.08
N TYR A 653 7.53 19.36 -11.20
CA TYR A 653 6.79 20.62 -11.29
C TYR A 653 7.19 21.45 -12.52
N CYS A 654 6.20 21.84 -13.31
CA CYS A 654 6.30 22.64 -14.53
C CYS A 654 5.41 23.89 -14.40
N SER A 655 5.97 25.09 -14.39
CA SER A 655 5.18 26.31 -14.11
C SER A 655 4.56 26.98 -15.34
N ARG A 656 5.02 26.63 -16.56
CA ARG A 656 4.51 27.17 -17.83
C ARG A 656 4.69 26.23 -19.02
N SER A 657 3.78 26.34 -19.99
CA SER A 657 3.75 25.57 -21.25
C SER A 657 4.31 26.33 -22.48
N ARG A 658 4.92 27.51 -22.27
CA ARG A 658 5.63 28.29 -23.31
C ARG A 658 7.07 28.53 -22.85
N ALA A 659 8.04 28.37 -23.75
CA ALA A 659 9.45 28.62 -23.45
C ALA A 659 9.75 30.12 -23.31
N ALA A 660 10.74 30.48 -22.48
CA ALA A 660 11.26 31.84 -22.37
C ALA A 660 12.31 32.06 -23.47
N MET A 661 11.93 32.82 -24.50
CA MET A 661 12.76 33.16 -25.66
C MET A 661 13.82 34.21 -25.32
N LEU A 662 13.57 35.03 -24.29
CA LEU A 662 14.48 36.05 -23.80
C LEU A 662 14.18 36.28 -22.32
N THR A 663 15.17 36.02 -21.46
CA THR A 663 15.12 36.39 -20.03
C THR A 663 16.15 37.49 -19.79
N GLN A 664 15.68 38.73 -19.59
CA GLN A 664 16.51 39.89 -19.34
C GLN A 664 16.30 40.42 -17.93
N VAL A 665 17.32 40.30 -17.08
CA VAL A 665 17.36 41.02 -15.79
C VAL A 665 17.41 42.53 -16.08
N VAL A 666 16.38 43.27 -15.70
CA VAL A 666 16.31 44.73 -15.87
C VAL A 666 16.79 45.39 -14.58
N ASN A 667 18.04 45.86 -14.59
CA ASN A 667 18.55 46.69 -13.51
C ASN A 667 17.96 48.10 -13.62
N LYS A 668 17.10 48.48 -12.66
CA LYS A 668 16.48 49.80 -12.61
C LYS A 668 17.51 50.94 -12.49
N HIS A 669 18.64 50.71 -11.81
CA HIS A 669 19.61 51.76 -11.51
C HIS A 669 20.19 52.40 -12.78
N ASP A 670 20.39 51.59 -13.82
CA ASP A 670 20.97 52.05 -15.09
C ASP A 670 20.07 53.07 -15.80
N TYR A 671 18.74 52.94 -15.65
CA TYR A 671 17.74 53.83 -16.25
C TYR A 671 17.36 55.02 -15.35
N ASP A 672 17.29 54.82 -14.02
CA ASP A 672 17.13 55.92 -13.06
C ASP A 672 18.27 56.94 -13.22
N TYR A 673 19.47 56.51 -13.62
CA TYR A 673 20.60 57.42 -13.85
C TYR A 673 20.41 58.32 -15.09
N GLU A 674 19.88 57.80 -16.20
CA GLU A 674 19.67 58.57 -17.44
C GLU A 674 18.63 59.69 -17.28
N GLU A 675 17.46 59.41 -16.69
CA GLU A 675 16.37 60.42 -16.58
C GLU A 675 16.75 61.63 -15.69
N TYR A 676 17.65 61.43 -14.72
CA TYR A 676 18.13 62.51 -13.83
C TYR A 676 19.45 63.16 -14.25
N ALA A 677 20.29 62.51 -15.07
CA ALA A 677 21.57 63.08 -15.53
C ALA A 677 21.37 64.35 -16.36
N ASP A 678 20.51 64.32 -17.38
CA ASP A 678 20.33 65.42 -18.34
C ASP A 678 19.79 66.72 -17.72
N ASN A 679 19.07 66.63 -16.59
CA ASN A 679 18.49 67.79 -15.92
C ASN A 679 19.45 68.50 -14.95
N ASN A 680 20.65 67.95 -14.69
CA ASN A 680 21.61 68.42 -13.67
C ASN A 680 20.97 68.61 -12.28
N SER A 681 19.84 67.94 -12.04
CA SER A 681 19.12 67.95 -10.78
C SER A 681 19.44 66.66 -10.05
N THR A 682 20.16 66.74 -8.93
CA THR A 682 20.30 65.62 -7.99
C THR A 682 18.93 64.98 -7.77
N CYS A 683 18.79 63.67 -8.08
CA CYS A 683 17.53 62.93 -8.00
C CYS A 683 16.75 63.36 -6.75
N PRO A 684 15.48 63.79 -6.88
CA PRO A 684 14.82 64.56 -5.84
C PRO A 684 14.67 63.74 -4.55
N ARG A 685 15.58 64.00 -3.59
CA ARG A 685 15.68 63.45 -2.22
C ARG A 685 14.48 63.85 -1.34
N LYS A 686 13.25 63.63 -1.84
CA LYS A 686 11.97 63.81 -1.17
C LYS A 686 11.52 62.53 -0.45
N TYR A 687 11.89 61.36 -0.98
CA TYR A 687 11.57 60.06 -0.38
C TYR A 687 12.57 59.70 0.73
N CYS A 688 13.83 60.11 0.60
CA CYS A 688 14.71 60.29 1.74
C CYS A 688 14.21 61.49 2.56
N GLY A 689 13.40 61.23 3.59
CA GLY A 689 13.19 62.23 4.64
C GLY A 689 14.54 62.67 5.25
N TRP A 690 14.54 63.83 5.92
CA TRP A 690 15.71 64.55 6.46
C TRP A 690 16.52 65.32 5.39
N ARG A 691 16.44 66.65 5.48
CA ARG A 691 17.07 67.61 4.56
C ARG A 691 18.43 68.05 5.10
N PHE A 692 19.51 67.43 4.62
CA PHE A 692 20.88 67.71 5.07
C PHE A 692 21.58 68.84 4.28
N ILE A 693 22.63 69.40 4.88
CA ILE A 693 23.50 70.45 4.31
C ILE A 693 24.91 69.87 4.24
N SER A 694 25.50 69.84 3.04
CA SER A 694 26.85 69.31 2.80
C SER A 694 27.96 70.20 3.36
N GLY A 695 29.12 69.61 3.70
CA GLY A 695 30.31 70.39 4.03
C GLY A 695 31.38 69.76 4.93
N TRP A 696 31.70 68.46 4.79
CA TRP A 696 32.82 67.82 5.52
C TRP A 696 33.68 66.84 4.69
N GLU A 697 33.68 66.96 3.36
CA GLU A 697 34.65 66.26 2.52
C GLU A 697 36.09 66.66 2.91
N GLY A 698 36.92 65.67 3.32
CA GLY A 698 38.35 65.88 3.57
C GLY A 698 38.94 65.34 4.88
N ILE A 699 38.22 64.59 5.72
CA ILE A 699 38.77 64.03 6.99
C ILE A 699 38.69 62.49 7.08
N MET A 700 39.79 61.85 6.66
CA MET A 700 40.37 60.63 7.25
C MET A 700 39.64 59.27 7.13
N MET A 701 38.60 59.11 6.31
CA MET A 701 37.90 57.80 6.19
C MET A 701 38.20 56.98 4.92
N ASP A 702 38.78 57.59 3.88
CA ASP A 702 38.94 57.03 2.53
C ASP A 702 39.72 55.70 2.46
N LYS A 703 40.48 55.36 3.52
CA LYS A 703 41.27 54.12 3.63
C LYS A 703 40.62 53.03 4.50
N VAL A 704 39.52 53.33 5.18
CA VAL A 704 38.84 52.38 6.08
C VAL A 704 37.74 51.62 5.34
N ILE A 705 36.98 52.32 4.49
CA ILE A 705 35.84 51.75 3.75
C ILE A 705 36.28 50.57 2.84
N PRO A 706 37.35 50.67 2.02
CA PRO A 706 37.79 49.54 1.19
C PRO A 706 38.37 48.34 1.97
N TRP A 707 38.63 48.49 3.28
CA TRP A 707 39.04 47.40 4.16
C TRP A 707 37.85 46.71 4.83
N MET A 708 36.75 47.45 5.06
CA MET A 708 35.49 46.91 5.60
C MET A 708 34.69 46.16 4.53
N ASN A 709 34.72 46.62 3.27
CA ASN A 709 33.99 46.00 2.16
C ASN A 709 34.68 44.73 1.59
N LYS A 710 35.44 44.01 2.42
CA LYS A 710 36.14 42.77 2.05
C LYS A 710 35.59 41.61 2.87
N ASP A 711 35.10 40.56 2.22
CA ASP A 711 34.19 39.55 2.82
C ASP A 711 34.74 38.87 4.07
N GLY A 712 36.05 38.58 4.08
CA GLY A 712 36.75 38.00 5.24
C GLY A 712 36.76 38.87 6.50
N SER A 713 36.34 40.13 6.43
CA SER A 713 36.26 41.03 7.60
C SER A 713 34.99 40.81 8.45
N ILE A 714 33.89 40.33 7.87
CA ILE A 714 32.58 40.21 8.54
C ILE A 714 32.66 39.27 9.76
N GLY A 715 33.42 38.18 9.64
CA GLY A 715 33.69 37.27 10.77
C GLY A 715 34.51 37.92 11.90
N TYR A 716 35.37 38.89 11.58
CA TYR A 716 36.16 39.63 12.56
C TYR A 716 35.28 40.59 13.39
N PHE A 717 34.34 41.28 12.74
CA PHE A 717 33.39 42.19 13.41
C PHE A 717 32.42 41.46 14.35
N LYS A 718 31.97 40.24 13.99
CA LYS A 718 31.14 39.39 14.86
C LYS A 718 31.90 38.80 16.05
N GLY A 719 33.24 38.82 16.05
CA GLY A 719 34.06 38.27 17.13
C GLY A 719 33.92 39.08 18.44
N PRO A 720 33.62 38.47 19.61
CA PRO A 720 33.43 39.20 20.86
C PRO A 720 34.69 39.96 21.33
N ARG A 721 35.88 39.57 20.85
CA ARG A 721 37.15 40.28 21.07
C ARG A 721 37.18 41.64 20.35
N PHE A 722 36.57 41.76 19.16
CA PHE A 722 36.49 43.05 18.45
C PHE A 722 35.53 44.00 19.17
N VAL A 723 34.35 43.53 19.55
CA VAL A 723 33.36 44.32 20.31
C VAL A 723 33.97 44.80 21.64
N LEU A 724 34.66 43.92 22.38
CA LEU A 724 35.38 44.29 23.60
C LEU A 724 36.49 45.32 23.34
N GLY A 725 37.27 45.15 22.27
CA GLY A 725 38.31 46.09 21.86
C GLY A 725 37.77 47.49 21.52
N MET A 726 36.67 47.55 20.77
CA MET A 726 35.98 48.81 20.42
C MET A 726 35.40 49.49 21.67
N LEU A 727 34.77 48.73 22.58
CA LEU A 727 34.25 49.25 23.85
C LEU A 727 35.37 49.80 24.75
N LEU A 728 36.53 49.12 24.82
CA LEU A 728 37.70 49.61 25.54
C LEU A 728 38.31 50.86 24.90
N GLY A 729 38.38 50.91 23.56
CA GLY A 729 38.83 52.08 22.81
C GLY A 729 37.92 53.29 23.04
N LEU A 730 36.60 53.10 22.92
CA LEU A 730 35.60 54.13 23.22
C LEU A 730 35.66 54.58 24.68
N ALA A 731 35.83 53.67 25.64
CA ALA A 731 36.01 54.02 27.05
C ALA A 731 37.29 54.83 27.31
N TRP A 732 38.36 54.57 26.55
CA TRP A 732 39.63 55.33 26.63
C TRP A 732 39.51 56.73 26.01
N VAL A 733 38.92 56.83 24.80
CA VAL A 733 38.63 58.12 24.14
C VAL A 733 37.67 58.96 25.00
N ASN A 734 36.63 58.36 25.56
CA ASN A 734 35.67 59.05 26.44
C ASN A 734 36.36 59.50 27.75
N ARG A 735 37.29 58.71 28.32
CA ARG A 735 38.16 59.16 29.43
C ARG A 735 38.96 60.42 29.09
N ILE A 736 39.54 60.49 27.88
CA ILE A 736 40.29 61.67 27.42
C ILE A 736 39.37 62.86 27.20
N LEU A 737 38.21 62.66 26.54
CA LEU A 737 37.19 63.69 26.36
C LEU A 737 36.71 64.27 27.69
N VAL A 738 36.41 63.42 28.67
CA VAL A 738 36.06 63.84 30.04
C VAL A 738 37.19 64.65 30.68
N PHE A 739 38.45 64.22 30.53
CA PHE A 739 39.62 64.92 31.11
C PHE A 739 39.85 66.31 30.47
N VAL A 740 39.65 66.43 29.16
CA VAL A 740 39.71 67.71 28.42
C VAL A 740 38.54 68.61 28.82
N LEU A 741 37.30 68.11 28.80
CA LEU A 741 36.10 68.85 29.19
C LEU A 741 36.15 69.32 30.65
N PHE A 742 36.76 68.56 31.57
CA PHE A 742 36.98 68.97 32.96
C PHE A 742 37.91 70.19 33.12
N ARG A 743 38.74 70.52 32.12
CA ARG A 743 39.54 71.76 32.11
C ARG A 743 38.79 72.97 31.54
N VAL A 744 37.67 72.78 30.84
CA VAL A 744 36.90 73.89 30.24
C VAL A 744 36.19 74.71 31.33
N PRO A 745 36.39 76.05 31.41
CA PRO A 745 35.81 76.89 32.47
C PRO A 745 34.27 76.83 32.59
N PHE A 746 33.57 76.56 31.49
CA PHE A 746 32.12 76.40 31.46
C PHE A 746 31.64 75.21 32.30
N VAL A 747 32.31 74.06 32.22
CA VAL A 747 31.97 72.84 32.96
C VAL A 747 32.16 73.06 34.47
N ARG A 748 33.15 73.87 34.89
CA ARG A 748 33.31 74.29 36.29
C ARG A 748 32.14 75.12 36.83
N ARG A 749 31.46 75.93 36.00
CA ARG A 749 30.22 76.62 36.40
C ARG A 749 29.05 75.63 36.48
N PHE A 750 28.90 74.73 35.51
CA PHE A 750 27.84 73.73 35.52
C PHE A 750 27.93 72.78 36.72
N ARG A 751 29.14 72.32 37.09
CA ARG A 751 29.38 71.47 38.27
C ARG A 751 28.96 72.11 39.60
N LYS A 752 28.98 73.45 39.72
CA LYS A 752 28.44 74.14 40.90
C LYS A 752 26.90 74.07 40.98
N ARG A 753 26.19 74.25 39.85
CA ARG A 753 24.72 74.07 39.79
C ARG A 753 24.31 72.60 39.94
N ALA A 754 25.06 71.67 39.35
CA ALA A 754 24.82 70.24 39.50
C ALA A 754 24.82 69.78 40.97
N LYS A 755 25.80 70.24 41.76
CA LYS A 755 25.88 69.88 43.19
C LYS A 755 24.73 70.43 44.04
N SER A 756 24.08 71.53 43.66
CA SER A 756 22.85 72.00 44.34
C SER A 756 21.60 71.16 44.01
N LEU A 757 21.67 70.26 43.02
CA LEU A 757 20.57 69.37 42.60
C LEU A 757 20.80 67.90 42.99
N GLY A 758 21.77 67.60 43.85
CA GLY A 758 22.04 66.25 44.36
C GLY A 758 22.56 65.22 43.34
N MET A 759 22.60 65.55 42.05
CA MET A 759 23.03 64.64 40.99
C MET A 759 24.50 64.21 41.16
N LYS A 760 24.71 62.89 41.23
CA LYS A 760 26.05 62.26 41.26
C LYS A 760 26.77 62.56 39.94
N GLU A 761 28.05 62.92 40.02
CA GLU A 761 28.80 63.52 38.91
C GLU A 761 28.91 62.63 37.65
N TRP A 762 28.82 61.31 37.82
CA TRP A 762 28.77 60.33 36.73
C TRP A 762 27.50 60.40 35.88
N ALA A 763 26.34 60.74 36.45
CA ALA A 763 25.08 60.78 35.70
C ALA A 763 25.12 61.86 34.61
N ILE A 764 25.63 63.05 34.94
CA ILE A 764 25.74 64.18 34.00
C ILE A 764 26.76 63.87 32.90
N LEU A 765 27.85 63.16 33.22
CA LEU A 765 28.79 62.68 32.21
C LEU A 765 28.17 61.62 31.30
N PHE A 766 27.36 60.71 31.84
CA PHE A 766 26.68 59.68 31.04
C PHE A 766 25.60 60.29 30.13
N SER A 767 24.74 61.18 30.65
CA SER A 767 23.77 61.93 29.84
C SER A 767 24.44 62.82 28.78
N GLY A 768 25.54 63.49 29.13
CA GLY A 768 26.32 64.30 28.19
C GLY A 768 26.98 63.45 27.11
N ALA A 769 27.55 62.30 27.46
CA ALA A 769 28.12 61.36 26.51
C ALA A 769 27.04 60.73 25.61
N MET A 770 25.89 60.32 26.15
CA MET A 770 24.77 59.79 25.36
C MET A 770 24.24 60.83 24.38
N LEU A 771 24.04 62.08 24.81
CA LEU A 771 23.61 63.17 23.92
C LEU A 771 24.68 63.51 22.87
N TYR A 772 25.97 63.49 23.22
CA TYR A 772 27.07 63.76 22.28
C TYR A 772 27.27 62.62 21.27
N CYS A 773 27.22 61.37 21.72
CA CYS A 773 27.25 60.18 20.86
C CYS A 773 26.02 60.13 19.96
N SER A 774 24.81 60.42 20.46
CA SER A 774 23.60 60.50 19.65
C SER A 774 23.66 61.66 18.64
N PHE A 775 24.18 62.83 19.02
CA PHE A 775 24.41 63.94 18.11
C PHE A 775 25.41 63.60 17.01
N ILE A 776 26.52 62.93 17.35
CA ILE A 776 27.49 62.41 16.37
C ILE A 776 26.85 61.34 15.48
N TYR A 777 26.09 60.38 16.01
CA TYR A 777 25.39 59.38 15.20
C TYR A 777 24.42 60.04 14.20
N SER A 778 23.72 61.11 14.63
CA SER A 778 22.84 61.92 13.77
C SER A 778 23.56 62.85 12.77
N ARG A 779 24.91 62.85 12.75
CA ARG A 779 25.75 63.70 11.90
C ARG A 779 26.93 63.01 11.21
N SER A 780 27.18 61.74 11.53
CA SER A 780 28.31 60.96 11.00
C SER A 780 27.86 59.68 10.29
N VAL A 781 26.55 59.53 10.07
CA VAL A 781 25.98 58.59 9.11
C VAL A 781 25.39 59.41 7.96
N GLU A 782 26.27 59.98 7.14
CA GLU A 782 25.94 60.15 5.73
C GLU A 782 26.00 58.75 5.10
N PRO A 783 24.99 58.29 4.34
CA PRO A 783 25.16 57.11 3.51
C PRO A 783 26.29 57.42 2.51
N THR A 784 27.30 56.56 2.44
CA THR A 784 28.27 56.62 1.34
C THR A 784 27.52 56.38 0.02
N ASN A 785 28.11 56.74 -1.13
CA ASN A 785 27.52 56.40 -2.43
C ASN A 785 27.26 54.87 -2.57
N GLU A 786 28.03 54.03 -1.85
CA GLU A 786 27.81 52.59 -1.74
C GLU A 786 26.53 52.24 -0.95
N ILE A 787 26.22 52.96 0.13
CA ILE A 787 24.99 52.77 0.92
C ILE A 787 23.79 53.40 0.20
N ASP A 788 23.93 54.54 -0.46
CA ASP A 788 22.88 55.16 -1.30
C ASP A 788 22.56 54.20 -2.47
N SER A 789 23.58 53.67 -3.15
CA SER A 789 23.44 52.64 -4.19
C SER A 789 22.85 51.33 -3.64
N ALA A 790 23.26 50.85 -2.46
CA ALA A 790 22.68 49.66 -1.84
C ALA A 790 21.21 49.85 -1.40
N MET A 791 20.83 51.05 -0.94
CA MET A 791 19.43 51.39 -0.64
C MET A 791 18.60 51.50 -1.93
N HIS A 792 19.15 52.08 -2.99
CA HIS A 792 18.50 52.10 -4.31
C HIS A 792 18.40 50.70 -4.94
N ALA A 793 19.39 49.83 -4.74
CA ALA A 793 19.31 48.42 -5.14
C ALA A 793 18.26 47.65 -4.32
N PHE A 794 18.15 47.90 -3.01
CA PHE A 794 17.17 47.26 -2.13
C PHE A 794 15.72 47.76 -2.38
N MET A 795 15.54 49.03 -2.73
CA MET A 795 14.24 49.63 -3.06
C MET A 795 13.90 49.66 -4.57
N GLY A 796 14.79 49.15 -5.42
CA GLY A 796 14.70 49.23 -6.88
C GLY A 796 15.00 47.93 -7.62
N LYS A 797 15.27 46.83 -6.91
CA LYS A 797 15.31 45.49 -7.51
C LYS A 797 13.90 45.08 -7.90
N MET A 798 13.63 45.15 -9.21
CA MET A 798 12.42 44.60 -9.81
C MET A 798 12.37 43.08 -9.53
N GLU A 799 11.18 42.55 -9.26
CA GLU A 799 11.03 41.21 -8.69
C GLU A 799 11.28 40.09 -9.71
N GLY A 800 10.90 40.30 -10.98
CA GLY A 800 11.18 39.39 -12.07
C GLY A 800 12.10 39.98 -13.16
N PRO A 801 12.88 39.15 -13.86
CA PRO A 801 13.40 39.53 -15.17
C PRO A 801 12.24 39.80 -16.13
N LEU A 802 12.52 40.57 -17.18
CA LEU A 802 11.67 40.63 -18.37
C LEU A 802 11.80 39.28 -19.09
N GLU A 803 10.72 38.52 -19.12
CA GLU A 803 10.60 37.28 -19.89
C GLU A 803 9.72 37.53 -21.11
N VAL A 804 10.17 37.12 -22.29
CA VAL A 804 9.38 37.09 -23.53
C VAL A 804 9.12 35.63 -23.87
N LEU A 805 7.87 35.20 -23.92
CA LEU A 805 7.50 33.81 -24.16
C LEU A 805 7.49 33.45 -25.66
N GLU A 806 7.59 32.16 -25.95
CA GLU A 806 7.56 31.65 -27.32
C GLU A 806 6.25 32.04 -28.03
N GLY A 807 6.37 32.73 -29.17
CA GLY A 807 5.24 33.28 -29.95
C GLY A 807 4.80 34.69 -29.52
N GLU A 808 5.13 35.11 -28.29
CA GLU A 808 4.72 36.39 -27.73
C GLU A 808 5.46 37.57 -28.39
N GLN A 809 4.78 38.69 -28.63
CA GLN A 809 5.47 39.89 -29.12
C GLN A 809 6.23 40.56 -27.98
N VAL A 810 7.45 41.03 -28.25
CA VAL A 810 8.26 41.78 -27.27
C VAL A 810 7.49 42.95 -26.64
N ALA A 811 6.67 43.67 -27.40
CA ALA A 811 5.86 44.77 -26.88
C ALA A 811 4.82 44.31 -25.83
N ASP A 812 4.25 43.11 -26.00
CA ASP A 812 3.26 42.55 -25.08
C ASP A 812 3.90 42.03 -23.79
N ALA A 813 5.07 41.38 -23.92
CA ALA A 813 5.89 40.95 -22.79
C ALA A 813 6.37 42.16 -21.97
N VAL A 814 6.88 43.21 -22.62
CA VAL A 814 7.31 44.45 -21.94
C VAL A 814 6.12 45.18 -21.31
N LEU A 815 4.93 45.20 -21.92
CA LEU A 815 3.73 45.76 -21.29
C LEU A 815 3.32 44.97 -20.03
N GLN A 816 3.24 43.64 -20.10
CA GLN A 816 2.88 42.82 -18.95
C GLN A 816 3.90 42.95 -17.80
N TRP A 817 5.19 42.89 -18.13
CA TRP A 817 6.28 43.06 -17.17
C TRP A 817 6.24 44.46 -16.54
N ALA A 818 6.05 45.52 -17.33
CA ALA A 818 5.94 46.88 -16.82
C ALA A 818 4.72 47.05 -15.90
N ILE A 819 3.55 46.52 -16.27
CA ILE A 819 2.34 46.51 -15.42
C ILE A 819 2.55 45.70 -14.13
N LYS A 820 3.35 44.63 -14.17
CA LYS A 820 3.68 43.80 -13.00
C LYS A 820 4.60 44.55 -12.03
N GLU A 821 5.69 45.14 -12.52
CA GLU A 821 6.69 45.83 -11.68
C GLU A 821 6.23 47.23 -11.23
N GLU A 822 5.38 47.90 -12.02
CA GLU A 822 4.67 49.13 -11.61
C GLU A 822 3.80 48.89 -10.36
N LYS A 823 3.40 47.64 -10.05
CA LYS A 823 2.74 47.32 -8.77
C LYS A 823 3.58 47.63 -7.53
N LYS A 824 4.87 47.87 -7.67
CA LYS A 824 5.82 48.05 -6.56
C LYS A 824 6.72 49.29 -6.72
N HIS A 825 6.68 49.97 -7.87
CA HIS A 825 7.64 51.02 -8.24
C HIS A 825 6.97 52.27 -8.86
N HIS A 826 7.79 53.15 -9.47
CA HIS A 826 7.32 54.33 -10.22
C HIS A 826 6.75 53.91 -11.59
N PRO A 827 5.88 54.74 -12.22
CA PRO A 827 5.31 54.43 -13.53
C PRO A 827 6.40 54.21 -14.57
N LEU A 828 6.48 52.97 -15.07
CA LEU A 828 7.42 52.55 -16.11
C LEU A 828 6.85 52.79 -17.51
N LEU A 829 5.53 52.78 -17.64
CA LEU A 829 4.82 52.89 -18.91
C LEU A 829 5.05 54.26 -19.57
N ARG A 830 5.25 54.23 -20.90
CA ARG A 830 5.46 55.39 -21.78
C ARG A 830 6.74 56.21 -21.53
N LYS A 831 7.49 55.94 -20.46
CA LYS A 831 8.86 56.45 -20.23
C LYS A 831 9.86 55.93 -21.28
N HIS A 832 11.04 56.54 -21.35
CA HIS A 832 12.10 56.11 -22.28
C HIS A 832 12.52 54.64 -22.06
N ILE A 833 12.59 54.20 -20.79
CA ILE A 833 12.89 52.80 -20.43
C ILE A 833 11.99 51.80 -21.16
N TYR A 834 10.67 52.01 -21.20
CA TYR A 834 9.71 51.09 -21.86
C TYR A 834 10.05 50.86 -23.35
N TRP A 835 10.27 51.94 -24.09
CA TRP A 835 10.62 51.85 -25.52
C TRP A 835 12.03 51.28 -25.73
N SER A 836 13.00 51.64 -24.88
CA SER A 836 14.36 51.09 -24.95
C SER A 836 14.40 49.59 -24.62
N LEU A 837 13.53 49.07 -23.75
CA LEU A 837 13.44 47.64 -23.45
C LEU A 837 12.92 46.87 -24.67
N ILE A 838 11.89 47.39 -25.35
CA ILE A 838 11.38 46.82 -26.60
C ILE A 838 12.48 46.81 -27.67
N ASP A 839 13.17 47.93 -27.88
CA ASP A 839 14.21 48.04 -28.89
C ASP A 839 15.45 47.18 -28.57
N ASN A 840 15.88 47.12 -27.30
CA ASN A 840 17.00 46.27 -26.87
C ASN A 840 16.67 44.77 -26.99
N ALA A 841 15.46 44.36 -26.62
CA ALA A 841 15.01 42.97 -26.77
C ALA A 841 14.90 42.58 -28.25
N CYS A 842 14.39 43.47 -29.11
CA CYS A 842 14.34 43.24 -30.55
C CYS A 842 15.70 43.32 -31.25
N ALA A 843 16.67 44.08 -30.73
CA ALA A 843 18.04 44.09 -31.24
C ALA A 843 18.80 42.79 -30.93
N LYS A 844 18.61 42.21 -29.73
CA LYS A 844 19.22 40.92 -29.34
C LYS A 844 18.82 39.75 -30.23
N LYS A 845 17.70 39.85 -30.97
CA LYS A 845 17.28 38.87 -31.97
C LYS A 845 18.37 38.52 -32.98
N THR A 846 19.18 39.50 -33.41
CA THR A 846 20.24 39.28 -34.40
C THR A 846 21.51 38.61 -33.84
N GLU A 847 21.65 38.47 -32.52
CA GLU A 847 22.87 37.93 -31.90
C GLU A 847 22.75 36.47 -31.46
N LEU A 848 21.55 36.02 -31.08
CA LEU A 848 21.32 34.72 -30.43
C LEU A 848 20.55 33.69 -31.27
N SER A 849 20.21 34.02 -32.53
CA SER A 849 19.38 33.18 -33.42
C SER A 849 17.99 32.79 -32.88
N LEU A 850 17.52 33.47 -31.83
CA LEU A 850 16.22 33.22 -31.19
C LEU A 850 15.09 33.93 -31.95
N GLU A 851 14.00 33.23 -32.26
CA GLU A 851 12.90 33.76 -33.05
C GLU A 851 11.93 34.68 -32.28
N VAL A 852 12.47 35.55 -31.42
CA VAL A 852 11.67 36.52 -30.62
C VAL A 852 10.76 37.36 -31.55
N ALA A 853 9.48 37.49 -31.24
CA ALA A 853 8.55 38.12 -32.15
C ALA A 853 8.54 39.66 -32.00
N CYS A 854 8.96 40.34 -33.07
CA CYS A 854 9.07 41.81 -33.14
C CYS A 854 8.28 42.36 -34.34
N LYS A 855 7.08 41.81 -34.60
CA LYS A 855 6.23 42.25 -35.73
C LYS A 855 5.67 43.67 -35.50
N ARG A 856 5.54 44.10 -34.24
CA ARG A 856 5.03 45.42 -33.85
C ARG A 856 5.73 45.99 -32.60
N ARG A 857 5.81 47.33 -32.53
CA ARG A 857 6.35 48.09 -31.38
C ARG A 857 5.30 48.44 -30.32
N LYS A 858 4.00 48.38 -30.63
CA LYS A 858 2.92 48.65 -29.68
C LYS A 858 2.37 47.34 -29.13
N ALA A 859 2.01 47.36 -27.86
CA ALA A 859 1.34 46.24 -27.22
C ALA A 859 -0.13 46.14 -27.67
N TYR A 860 -0.66 44.93 -27.65
CA TYR A 860 -2.08 44.66 -27.86
C TYR A 860 -2.79 44.50 -26.51
N GLU A 861 -4.12 44.63 -26.50
CA GLU A 861 -4.89 44.48 -25.27
C GLU A 861 -4.99 43.00 -24.93
N LYS A 862 -4.35 42.59 -23.83
CA LYS A 862 -4.42 41.21 -23.34
C LYS A 862 -5.82 40.96 -22.80
N LEU A 863 -6.51 40.01 -23.40
CA LEU A 863 -7.70 39.40 -22.82
C LEU A 863 -7.29 38.07 -22.18
N ASP A 864 -7.59 37.91 -20.90
CA ASP A 864 -7.39 36.67 -20.15
C ASP A 864 -8.73 35.93 -20.16
N LEU A 865 -8.83 34.88 -20.97
CA LEU A 865 -10.09 34.21 -21.31
C LEU A 865 -10.25 32.91 -20.50
N GLY A 866 -9.59 32.84 -19.34
CA GLY A 866 -9.51 31.65 -18.51
C GLY A 866 -8.44 30.66 -18.99
N ALA A 867 -8.61 29.40 -18.63
CA ALA A 867 -7.66 28.34 -18.95
C ALA A 867 -8.36 26.98 -19.08
N ILE A 868 -7.72 26.08 -19.84
CA ILE A 868 -8.10 24.68 -19.93
C ILE A 868 -7.10 23.83 -19.14
N THR A 869 -7.58 22.86 -18.38
CA THR A 869 -6.72 21.90 -17.69
C THR A 869 -6.50 20.69 -18.58
N TYR A 870 -5.28 20.53 -19.10
CA TYR A 870 -4.92 19.43 -20.00
C TYR A 870 -3.76 18.63 -19.40
N TRP A 871 -3.93 17.30 -19.25
CA TRP A 871 -3.01 16.42 -18.52
C TRP A 871 -2.63 16.92 -17.10
N GLY A 872 -3.57 17.61 -16.44
CA GLY A 872 -3.37 18.22 -15.12
C GLY A 872 -2.67 19.59 -15.13
N MET A 873 -2.16 20.06 -16.28
CA MET A 873 -1.53 21.38 -16.42
C MET A 873 -2.55 22.45 -16.83
N GLU A 874 -2.40 23.67 -16.31
CA GLU A 874 -3.22 24.82 -16.68
C GLU A 874 -2.67 25.52 -17.94
N HIS A 875 -3.32 25.33 -19.10
CA HIS A 875 -3.02 26.06 -20.33
C HIS A 875 -3.93 27.29 -20.44
N LYS A 876 -3.36 28.49 -20.20
CA LYS A 876 -4.11 29.76 -20.22
C LYS A 876 -4.47 30.20 -21.63
N ILE A 877 -5.75 30.50 -21.86
CA ILE A 877 -6.28 31.03 -23.12
C ILE A 877 -6.11 32.54 -23.08
N THR A 878 -5.04 33.05 -23.70
CA THR A 878 -4.74 34.48 -23.75
C THR A 878 -4.86 35.00 -25.17
N TYR A 879 -5.80 35.92 -25.39
CA TYR A 879 -5.99 36.58 -26.69
C TYR A 879 -5.42 38.00 -26.69
N TRP A 880 -4.96 38.46 -27.85
CA TRP A 880 -4.27 39.75 -28.02
C TRP A 880 -5.01 40.63 -29.02
N LYS A 881 -5.96 41.44 -28.51
CA LYS A 881 -6.78 42.34 -29.34
C LYS A 881 -5.98 43.55 -29.82
N ASN A 882 -6.08 43.90 -31.11
CA ASN A 882 -5.55 45.18 -31.59
C ASN A 882 -6.46 46.33 -31.12
N PRO A 883 -5.98 47.29 -30.29
CA PRO A 883 -6.83 48.36 -29.76
C PRO A 883 -7.37 49.33 -30.84
N ASN A 884 -6.82 49.30 -32.06
CA ASN A 884 -7.33 50.10 -33.16
C ASN A 884 -8.43 49.41 -33.98
N ALA A 885 -8.56 48.09 -33.88
CA ALA A 885 -9.51 47.29 -34.67
C ALA A 885 -10.90 47.22 -34.01
N THR A 886 -11.93 47.20 -34.84
CA THR A 886 -13.26 46.69 -34.49
C THR A 886 -13.24 45.17 -34.38
N MET A 887 -14.31 44.60 -33.82
CA MET A 887 -14.50 43.14 -33.74
C MET A 887 -14.65 42.51 -35.14
N GLU A 888 -15.34 43.21 -36.04
CA GLU A 888 -15.46 42.86 -37.47
C GLU A 888 -14.05 42.81 -38.13
N GLU A 889 -13.20 43.81 -37.87
CA GLU A 889 -11.79 43.85 -38.34
C GLU A 889 -10.85 42.83 -37.64
N GLU A 890 -11.25 42.20 -36.52
CA GLU A 890 -10.53 41.05 -35.92
C GLU A 890 -10.93 39.73 -36.63
N LEU A 891 -12.23 39.53 -36.84
CA LEU A 891 -12.80 38.37 -37.55
C LEU A 891 -12.38 38.31 -39.03
N ASP A 892 -12.59 39.38 -39.80
CA ASP A 892 -12.21 39.47 -41.22
C ASP A 892 -10.69 39.28 -41.46
N ALA A 893 -9.89 39.33 -40.40
CA ALA A 893 -8.45 39.15 -40.43
C ALA A 893 -7.99 37.73 -40.01
N GLY A 894 -8.90 36.81 -39.66
CA GLY A 894 -8.57 35.45 -39.24
C GLY A 894 -7.82 35.34 -37.90
N ARG A 895 -7.87 36.40 -37.08
CA ARG A 895 -6.97 36.54 -35.91
C ARG A 895 -7.44 35.78 -34.67
N VAL A 896 -8.65 35.24 -34.68
CA VAL A 896 -9.16 34.36 -33.61
C VAL A 896 -8.79 32.92 -33.91
N GLU A 897 -8.86 32.54 -35.17
CA GLU A 897 -8.41 31.27 -35.75
C GLU A 897 -6.89 31.12 -35.59
N ASP A 898 -6.08 32.11 -36.00
CA ASP A 898 -4.63 32.16 -35.73
C ASP A 898 -4.29 31.90 -34.25
N ALA A 899 -5.12 32.40 -33.31
CA ALA A 899 -4.91 32.28 -31.88
C ALA A 899 -5.39 30.92 -31.32
N ALA A 900 -6.46 30.37 -31.88
CA ALA A 900 -6.91 29.02 -31.56
C ALA A 900 -5.90 27.98 -32.06
N ASP A 901 -5.36 28.15 -33.27
CA ASP A 901 -4.29 27.33 -33.84
C ASP A 901 -3.02 27.35 -32.95
N GLU A 902 -2.54 28.52 -32.49
CA GLU A 902 -1.36 28.62 -31.59
C GLU A 902 -1.56 27.92 -30.23
N ILE A 903 -2.81 27.78 -29.78
CA ILE A 903 -3.19 27.05 -28.56
C ILE A 903 -3.28 25.54 -28.86
N CYS A 904 -3.95 25.16 -29.95
CA CYS A 904 -4.20 23.77 -30.31
C CYS A 904 -2.95 23.02 -30.79
N GLU A 905 -1.99 23.68 -31.48
CA GLU A 905 -0.66 23.11 -31.76
C GLU A 905 0.13 22.75 -30.48
N ARG A 906 -0.23 23.34 -29.34
CA ARG A 906 0.39 23.05 -28.03
C ARG A 906 -0.36 22.02 -27.18
N LEU A 907 -1.55 21.59 -27.58
CA LEU A 907 -2.22 20.44 -26.97
C LEU A 907 -1.81 19.20 -27.77
N VAL A 908 -1.04 18.29 -27.16
CA VAL A 908 -0.58 17.07 -27.83
C VAL A 908 -0.95 15.83 -27.01
N PRO A 909 -1.78 14.91 -27.55
CA PRO A 909 -2.53 15.05 -28.81
C PRO A 909 -3.51 16.24 -28.76
N PRO A 910 -3.89 16.85 -29.90
CA PRO A 910 -4.90 17.90 -29.93
C PRO A 910 -6.28 17.32 -29.60
N MET A 911 -7.14 18.15 -29.02
CA MET A 911 -8.53 17.76 -28.78
C MET A 911 -9.28 17.62 -30.11
N ASN A 912 -10.29 16.74 -30.17
CA ASN A 912 -11.21 16.70 -31.31
C ASN A 912 -11.85 18.09 -31.48
N ASN A 913 -11.90 18.60 -32.71
CA ASN A 913 -12.39 19.95 -33.04
C ASN A 913 -11.73 21.12 -32.28
N CYS A 914 -10.54 20.94 -31.69
CA CYS A 914 -9.88 21.93 -30.82
C CYS A 914 -9.95 23.38 -31.37
N ASN A 915 -9.60 23.58 -32.63
CA ASN A 915 -9.50 24.92 -33.21
C ASN A 915 -10.89 25.60 -33.30
N GLU A 916 -11.96 24.83 -33.56
CA GLU A 916 -13.35 25.31 -33.60
C GLU A 916 -13.88 25.63 -32.19
N ASP A 917 -13.65 24.71 -31.23
CA ASP A 917 -14.04 24.89 -29.83
C ASP A 917 -13.32 26.08 -29.17
N ILE A 918 -12.00 26.19 -29.38
CA ILE A 918 -11.18 27.28 -28.82
C ILE A 918 -11.47 28.61 -29.53
N ALA A 919 -11.67 28.64 -30.85
CA ALA A 919 -12.10 29.86 -31.55
C ALA A 919 -13.48 30.34 -31.06
N THR A 920 -14.43 29.41 -30.86
CA THR A 920 -15.76 29.71 -30.34
C THR A 920 -15.68 30.26 -28.90
N HIS A 921 -14.91 29.62 -28.02
CA HIS A 921 -14.67 30.13 -26.67
C HIS A 921 -13.97 31.49 -26.67
N ILE A 922 -12.99 31.72 -27.55
CA ILE A 922 -12.35 33.03 -27.70
C ILE A 922 -13.38 34.09 -28.11
N MET A 923 -14.27 33.78 -29.07
CA MET A 923 -15.34 34.68 -29.50
C MET A 923 -16.34 34.99 -28.38
N GLU A 924 -16.88 33.97 -27.71
CA GLU A 924 -17.83 34.17 -26.60
C GLU A 924 -17.21 35.00 -25.47
N GLN A 925 -15.97 34.72 -25.07
CA GLN A 925 -15.30 35.49 -24.02
C GLN A 925 -14.89 36.90 -24.49
N TYR A 926 -14.58 37.11 -25.78
CA TYR A 926 -14.36 38.43 -26.36
C TYR A 926 -15.65 39.27 -26.36
N GLU A 927 -16.79 38.69 -26.76
CA GLU A 927 -18.09 39.36 -26.74
C GLU A 927 -18.49 39.74 -25.31
N ASN A 928 -18.41 38.79 -24.37
CA ASN A 928 -18.62 39.05 -22.95
C ASN A 928 -17.66 40.14 -22.42
N PHE A 929 -16.41 40.19 -22.87
CA PHE A 929 -15.47 41.25 -22.49
C PHE A 929 -15.85 42.62 -23.10
N GLU A 930 -16.34 42.67 -24.33
CA GLU A 930 -16.80 43.91 -24.99
C GLU A 930 -18.07 44.49 -24.36
N GLU A 931 -19.04 43.65 -24.00
CA GLU A 931 -20.25 44.10 -23.31
C GLU A 931 -19.92 44.63 -21.90
N ASN A 932 -19.14 43.86 -21.14
CA ASN A 932 -18.72 44.22 -19.78
C ASN A 932 -17.53 45.20 -19.74
N ARG A 933 -17.04 45.68 -20.91
CA ARG A 933 -15.88 46.59 -21.05
C ARG A 933 -16.01 47.85 -20.19
N GLN A 934 -17.24 48.33 -19.96
CA GLN A 934 -17.51 49.54 -19.17
C GLN A 934 -17.49 49.30 -17.64
N GLU A 935 -17.54 48.05 -17.21
CA GLU A 935 -17.42 47.65 -15.79
C GLU A 935 -15.95 47.41 -15.39
N GLN A 936 -15.06 47.22 -16.37
CA GLN A 936 -13.63 47.00 -16.17
C GLN A 936 -12.97 48.13 -15.35
N LYS A 937 -12.25 47.79 -14.27
CA LYS A 937 -11.58 48.78 -13.41
C LYS A 937 -10.48 49.60 -14.10
N SER A 938 -9.98 49.15 -15.26
CA SER A 938 -9.01 49.89 -16.08
C SER A 938 -9.69 50.95 -16.95
N VAL A 939 -9.37 52.23 -16.71
CA VAL A 939 -9.86 53.35 -17.54
C VAL A 939 -9.46 53.19 -19.01
N TYR A 940 -8.29 52.62 -19.28
CA TYR A 940 -7.83 52.34 -20.64
C TYR A 940 -8.69 51.28 -21.32
N ALA A 941 -9.06 50.21 -20.60
CA ALA A 941 -9.99 49.19 -21.10
C ALA A 941 -11.38 49.77 -21.38
N LYS A 942 -11.93 50.65 -20.51
CA LYS A 942 -13.23 51.33 -20.75
C LYS A 942 -13.24 52.15 -22.06
N VAL A 943 -12.08 52.67 -22.50
CA VAL A 943 -11.94 53.46 -23.74
C VAL A 943 -11.57 52.59 -24.96
N GLY A 944 -11.19 51.32 -24.76
CA GLY A 944 -10.81 50.40 -25.84
C GLY A 944 -9.33 50.47 -26.23
N VAL A 945 -8.43 50.79 -25.30
CA VAL A 945 -7.00 51.01 -25.59
C VAL A 945 -6.07 50.41 -24.54
N CYS A 946 -4.82 50.15 -24.94
CA CYS A 946 -3.74 49.75 -24.04
C CYS A 946 -3.23 50.93 -23.19
N ALA A 947 -2.55 50.63 -22.08
CA ALA A 947 -1.96 51.66 -21.22
C ALA A 947 -0.76 52.38 -21.86
N ASP A 948 -0.12 51.84 -22.90
CA ASP A 948 0.92 52.54 -23.67
C ASP A 948 0.36 53.53 -24.72
N ALA A 949 -0.97 53.62 -24.87
CA ALA A 949 -1.63 54.45 -25.89
C ALA A 949 -1.37 55.97 -25.73
N THR A 950 -1.16 56.63 -26.87
CA THR A 950 -0.97 58.08 -26.93
C THR A 950 -2.27 58.85 -26.67
N ALA A 951 -2.18 60.13 -26.32
CA ALA A 951 -3.36 60.98 -26.15
C ALA A 951 -4.25 61.06 -27.41
N GLY A 952 -3.64 61.01 -28.60
CA GLY A 952 -4.38 60.95 -29.87
C GLY A 952 -5.18 59.65 -30.04
N GLU A 953 -4.60 58.51 -29.66
CA GLU A 953 -5.28 57.20 -29.75
C GLU A 953 -6.42 57.08 -28.75
N ILE A 954 -6.21 57.49 -27.49
CA ILE A 954 -7.27 57.58 -26.47
C ILE A 954 -8.42 58.45 -26.96
N TYR A 955 -8.12 59.59 -27.59
CA TYR A 955 -9.12 60.50 -28.16
C TYR A 955 -9.89 59.87 -29.34
N ILE A 956 -9.20 59.16 -30.25
CA ILE A 956 -9.80 58.50 -31.41
C ILE A 956 -10.68 57.32 -30.98
N ALA A 957 -10.19 56.46 -30.08
CA ALA A 957 -10.93 55.31 -29.57
C ALA A 957 -12.16 55.74 -28.76
N ALA A 958 -12.04 56.79 -27.94
CA ALA A 958 -13.21 57.42 -27.33
C ALA A 958 -14.21 57.92 -28.38
N GLY A 959 -13.76 58.59 -29.44
CA GLY A 959 -14.62 59.02 -30.55
C GLY A 959 -15.35 57.85 -31.23
N LYS A 960 -14.67 56.73 -31.50
CA LYS A 960 -15.30 55.49 -31.97
C LYS A 960 -16.38 55.00 -30.97
N THR A 961 -16.06 54.96 -29.68
CA THR A 961 -16.96 54.45 -28.63
C THR A 961 -18.19 55.35 -28.43
N PHE A 962 -18.05 56.67 -28.45
CA PHE A 962 -19.18 57.60 -28.40
C PHE A 962 -20.12 57.42 -29.59
N ASN A 963 -19.58 57.28 -30.81
CA ASN A 963 -20.38 56.98 -32.00
C ASN A 963 -21.12 55.63 -31.85
N ARG A 964 -20.48 54.57 -31.30
CA ARG A 964 -21.12 53.27 -30.97
C ARG A 964 -22.27 53.42 -29.96
N LEU A 965 -22.15 54.37 -29.02
CA LEU A 965 -23.19 54.72 -28.04
C LEU A 965 -24.24 55.73 -28.57
N GLY A 966 -24.20 56.09 -29.85
CA GLY A 966 -25.12 57.09 -30.45
C GLY A 966 -24.92 58.52 -29.94
N SER A 967 -23.80 58.80 -29.28
CA SER A 967 -23.48 60.09 -28.66
C SER A 967 -22.49 60.87 -29.54
N ASN A 968 -22.76 62.14 -29.84
CA ASN A 968 -21.89 62.94 -30.70
C ASN A 968 -20.76 63.61 -29.88
N TYR A 969 -19.53 63.10 -30.03
CA TYR A 969 -18.35 63.62 -29.34
C TYR A 969 -17.70 64.79 -30.10
N VAL A 970 -18.22 66.01 -29.87
CA VAL A 970 -17.62 67.26 -30.37
C VAL A 970 -16.70 67.85 -29.29
N PRO A 971 -15.40 68.08 -29.55
CA PRO A 971 -14.42 68.50 -28.52
C PRO A 971 -14.59 69.93 -28.00
N TYR A 972 -15.47 70.73 -28.61
CA TYR A 972 -15.62 72.15 -28.27
C TYR A 972 -17.01 72.43 -27.72
N ALA A 973 -17.00 72.70 -26.41
CA ALA A 973 -18.13 72.91 -25.50
C ALA A 973 -18.95 71.64 -25.14
N ARG A 974 -19.23 71.51 -23.83
CA ARG A 974 -20.62 71.21 -23.43
C ARG A 974 -21.47 72.31 -24.04
N VAL A 975 -22.02 72.08 -25.23
CA VAL A 975 -23.14 72.89 -25.68
C VAL A 975 -24.32 72.42 -24.83
N ASP A 976 -24.70 73.24 -23.84
CA ASP A 976 -26.00 73.14 -23.20
C ASP A 976 -27.06 73.48 -24.27
N ASN A 977 -27.30 72.55 -25.19
CA ASN A 977 -28.42 72.57 -26.12
C ASN A 977 -29.69 72.38 -25.30
N GLY A 978 -30.14 73.47 -24.66
CA GLY A 978 -31.44 73.63 -24.01
C GLY A 978 -32.61 73.62 -25.00
N THR A 979 -32.53 72.72 -25.98
CA THR A 979 -33.47 72.39 -27.04
C THR A 979 -33.54 70.86 -27.18
N THR A 980 -33.66 70.19 -26.03
CA THR A 980 -34.76 69.23 -25.86
C THR A 980 -35.99 70.04 -25.47
N ASP A 981 -36.52 70.82 -26.41
CA ASP A 981 -37.84 71.41 -26.28
C ASP A 981 -38.86 70.27 -26.13
N GLY A 982 -39.71 70.41 -25.10
CA GLY A 982 -40.28 69.23 -24.47
C GLY A 982 -41.25 68.43 -25.33
N TRP A 983 -41.24 67.11 -25.13
CA TRP A 983 -42.41 66.22 -24.88
C TRP A 983 -42.37 64.83 -25.55
N THR A 984 -41.45 64.52 -26.49
CA THR A 984 -41.57 63.27 -27.28
C THR A 984 -40.33 62.37 -27.42
N THR A 985 -39.16 62.70 -26.87
CA THR A 985 -37.98 61.80 -26.87
C THR A 985 -37.37 61.60 -25.48
N THR A 986 -37.87 60.58 -24.78
CA THR A 986 -37.40 60.16 -23.45
C THR A 986 -36.08 59.39 -23.52
N TYR A 987 -34.95 60.07 -23.72
CA TYR A 987 -33.69 59.58 -23.17
C TYR A 987 -33.72 59.78 -21.65
N HIS A 988 -34.13 58.74 -20.93
CA HIS A 988 -34.13 58.76 -19.47
C HIS A 988 -32.68 58.86 -18.95
N PRO A 989 -32.42 59.59 -17.84
CA PRO A 989 -31.12 59.59 -17.14
C PRO A 989 -30.67 58.23 -16.56
N TRP A 990 -31.31 57.14 -16.97
CA TRP A 990 -31.10 55.76 -16.54
C TRP A 990 -30.84 54.82 -17.72
N ASP A 991 -30.81 55.30 -18.97
CA ASP A 991 -30.31 54.52 -20.10
C ASP A 991 -28.81 54.24 -19.89
N MET A 992 -28.45 52.96 -19.91
CA MET A 992 -27.06 52.53 -19.73
C MET A 992 -26.13 53.16 -20.78
N LYS A 993 -26.59 53.39 -22.02
CA LYS A 993 -25.77 54.02 -23.06
C LYS A 993 -25.37 55.45 -22.72
N THR A 994 -26.31 56.22 -22.16
CA THR A 994 -26.04 57.59 -21.68
C THR A 994 -25.11 57.58 -20.48
N LYS A 995 -25.31 56.66 -19.51
CA LYS A 995 -24.46 56.51 -18.32
C LYS A 995 -23.03 56.09 -18.69
N GLN A 996 -22.86 55.19 -19.66
CA GLN A 996 -21.56 54.78 -20.19
C GLN A 996 -20.85 55.95 -20.89
N ALA A 997 -21.55 56.71 -21.73
CA ALA A 997 -21.00 57.91 -22.36
C ALA A 997 -20.58 58.97 -21.33
N GLU A 998 -21.39 59.24 -20.31
CA GLU A 998 -21.02 60.16 -19.22
C GLU A 998 -19.79 59.65 -18.44
N THR A 999 -19.70 58.34 -18.18
CA THR A 999 -18.54 57.72 -17.52
C THR A 999 -17.26 57.97 -18.32
N ILE A 1000 -17.29 57.72 -19.64
CA ILE A 1000 -16.15 57.97 -20.53
C ILE A 1000 -15.80 59.47 -20.59
N MET A 1001 -16.79 60.38 -20.68
CA MET A 1001 -16.54 61.83 -20.66
C MET A 1001 -15.89 62.31 -19.36
N ASN A 1002 -16.27 61.75 -18.21
CA ASN A 1002 -15.72 62.14 -16.92
C ASN A 1002 -14.28 61.61 -16.73
N LEU A 1003 -13.96 60.43 -17.28
CA LEU A 1003 -12.64 59.82 -17.22
C LEU A 1003 -11.64 60.42 -18.24
N LEU A 1004 -12.10 60.84 -19.41
CA LEU A 1004 -11.23 61.30 -20.50
C LEU A 1004 -10.24 62.42 -20.14
N PRO A 1005 -10.62 63.52 -19.46
CA PRO A 1005 -9.67 64.55 -19.05
C PRO A 1005 -8.51 63.99 -18.21
N GLN A 1006 -8.81 62.97 -17.41
CA GLN A 1006 -7.91 62.34 -16.44
C GLN A 1006 -6.84 61.48 -17.14
N VAL A 1007 -7.20 60.82 -18.25
CA VAL A 1007 -6.26 60.03 -19.09
C VAL A 1007 -5.71 60.80 -20.29
N LEU A 1008 -6.23 61.98 -20.64
CA LEU A 1008 -5.65 62.82 -21.70
C LEU A 1008 -4.45 63.64 -21.19
N VAL A 1009 -4.48 64.12 -19.94
CA VAL A 1009 -3.35 64.86 -19.33
C VAL A 1009 -2.29 63.90 -18.81
N GLU A 1010 -1.15 63.83 -19.51
CA GLU A 1010 -0.02 62.92 -19.22
C GLU A 1010 0.39 62.86 -17.74
N LYS A 1011 0.47 64.01 -17.07
CA LYS A 1011 0.82 64.12 -15.65
C LYS A 1011 -0.22 63.52 -14.69
N ASP A 1012 -1.50 63.56 -15.08
CA ASP A 1012 -2.58 63.03 -14.25
C ASP A 1012 -2.69 61.51 -14.45
N ARG A 1013 -2.26 60.98 -15.62
CA ARG A 1013 -2.11 59.53 -15.87
C ARG A 1013 -1.23 58.82 -14.84
N GLU A 1014 -0.16 59.46 -14.35
CA GLU A 1014 0.71 58.94 -13.29
C GLU A 1014 -0.03 58.59 -11.97
N TRP A 1015 -1.32 58.92 -11.84
CA TRP A 1015 -2.18 58.46 -10.77
C TRP A 1015 -3.08 57.27 -11.17
N TYR A 1016 -3.47 57.16 -12.44
CA TYR A 1016 -4.31 56.06 -12.95
C TYR A 1016 -3.51 54.80 -13.23
N ASP A 1017 -2.30 54.94 -13.80
CA ASP A 1017 -1.37 53.84 -14.07
C ASP A 1017 -0.93 53.14 -12.78
N LYS A 1018 -0.79 53.92 -11.70
CA LYS A 1018 -0.40 53.43 -10.38
C LYS A 1018 -1.27 52.27 -9.90
N PRO A 1019 -0.64 51.29 -9.23
CA PRO A 1019 -1.34 50.11 -8.78
C PRO A 1019 -2.41 50.43 -7.76
N CYS A 1020 -3.49 49.66 -7.90
CA CYS A 1020 -4.54 49.57 -6.92
C CYS A 1020 -4.08 48.75 -5.71
N GLU A 1021 -3.98 49.36 -4.53
CA GLU A 1021 -3.93 48.63 -3.27
C GLU A 1021 -5.38 48.28 -2.89
N PRO A 1022 -5.80 46.99 -2.94
CA PRO A 1022 -7.20 46.61 -2.75
C PRO A 1022 -7.61 46.78 -1.29
N VAL A 1023 -8.55 47.69 -1.04
CA VAL A 1023 -9.09 47.98 0.30
C VAL A 1023 -10.55 47.56 0.38
N PHE A 1024 -11.04 47.32 1.61
CA PHE A 1024 -12.41 46.85 1.88
C PHE A 1024 -12.79 45.61 1.05
N GLY A 1025 -11.94 44.56 1.09
CA GLY A 1025 -12.18 43.32 0.34
C GLY A 1025 -12.05 43.43 -1.18
N GLY A 1026 -11.39 44.48 -1.69
CA GLY A 1026 -11.23 44.73 -3.13
C GLY A 1026 -12.40 45.48 -3.77
N ALA A 1027 -13.41 45.87 -2.97
CA ALA A 1027 -14.52 46.72 -3.42
C ALA A 1027 -14.09 48.18 -3.68
N MET A 1028 -13.00 48.63 -3.06
CA MET A 1028 -12.44 49.96 -3.25
C MET A 1028 -10.93 49.90 -3.51
N CYS A 1029 -10.39 50.97 -4.08
CA CYS A 1029 -9.04 51.00 -4.59
C CYS A 1029 -8.24 52.15 -3.99
N ALA A 1030 -7.21 51.86 -3.19
CA ALA A 1030 -6.35 52.88 -2.60
C ALA A 1030 -5.12 53.14 -3.49
N LYS A 1031 -4.86 54.41 -3.81
CA LYS A 1031 -3.68 54.88 -4.56
C LYS A 1031 -3.04 56.09 -3.87
N LYS A 1032 -1.72 56.25 -3.98
CA LYS A 1032 -1.00 57.39 -3.37
C LYS A 1032 -0.78 58.53 -4.39
N ASP A 1033 -1.25 59.73 -4.07
CA ASP A 1033 -1.06 60.93 -4.90
C ASP A 1033 0.42 61.35 -4.98
N ALA A 1034 0.73 62.35 -5.81
CA ALA A 1034 2.10 62.88 -5.97
C ALA A 1034 2.65 63.62 -4.72
N LYS A 1035 1.91 63.63 -3.60
CA LYS A 1035 2.31 64.17 -2.29
C LYS A 1035 2.34 63.07 -1.21
N GLY A 1036 1.97 61.83 -1.53
CA GLY A 1036 1.88 60.69 -0.61
C GLY A 1036 0.54 60.53 0.11
N ASN A 1037 -0.48 61.34 -0.21
CA ASN A 1037 -1.82 61.18 0.35
C ASN A 1037 -2.48 59.92 -0.22
N MET A 1038 -3.12 59.12 0.64
CA MET A 1038 -3.99 58.03 0.18
C MET A 1038 -5.29 58.63 -0.37
N MET A 1039 -5.52 58.41 -1.66
CA MET A 1039 -6.76 58.68 -2.37
C MET A 1039 -7.48 57.35 -2.57
N ILE A 1040 -8.80 57.32 -2.35
CA ILE A 1040 -9.62 56.13 -2.63
C ILE A 1040 -10.39 56.39 -3.93
N GLU A 1041 -10.10 55.58 -4.93
CA GLU A 1041 -10.89 55.47 -6.16
C GLU A 1041 -12.09 54.57 -5.85
N MET A 1042 -13.29 55.12 -6.01
CA MET A 1042 -14.54 54.36 -5.97
C MET A 1042 -14.73 53.73 -7.36
N GLY A 1043 -14.86 52.40 -7.41
CA GLY A 1043 -15.06 51.64 -8.65
C GLY A 1043 -16.45 51.78 -9.24
#